data_AF-A0A9P4WU97-F1
#
_entry.id   AF-A0A9P4WU97-F1
#
_cell.length_a   1.000
_cell.length_b   1.000
_cell.length_c   1.000
_cell.angle_alpha   90.00
_cell.angle_beta   90.00
_cell.angle_gamma   90.00
#
_symmetry.space_group_name_H-M   'P 1'
#
loop_
_entity.id
_entity.type
_entity.pdbx_description
1 polymer ?
#
loop_
_entity_poly.entity_id
_entity_poly.type
_entity_poly.pdbx_seq_one_letter_code
_entity_poly.pdbx_strand_id
1 'polypeptide(L)'
;MADTVIQPEVEANAGTMELKENTIIVVLGASGDLAKKKTFPALFGLYRNNFLPKDIRIVGYARTKMDHEEFLKRVKSYIKTPTQELEKQLEEFVGFCSYVSGQYDKDESFVELEKHLGELEQGRKENNRIFYMALPPSVFITVSQHLKRNNYPKNGISRVIVEKPFGKDLQSSRELQKALAPDWSEDELFRIDHYLGKEMVKNILILRFGNEFFGATWNRNHIDNIQITFKEPFGTEGRGGYFDEFGIIRDVMQNHLLQVLTLLAMERPISFSAEDIRDEKVRVLRGMPAIEPKNVIIGQYGKSLDGQKPGYKEDDTVPKDSRCPTFASMVAYIKNERWDGVPFILKAGKALNEQKTEVRIQFKDVTSGIFKDIPRNELVIRVQPNESVYIKMNSKLPGLSMQTVVTELDLTYRRRFSDLKIPEAYESLILDALKGDHSNFVRDDELDASWRIFSPLLHYLDDNKEIIPMEYPYGSRGPAVLDDFTSSYGYKFSDAAGYQWPMQEEGKFSKNPGFDDQFELRLPSRRPIRQYPHTHNMTPPQDVPGGISNLARQVSNTLSLSTSPTLQFHSPPNSFRAPPRGSFSQGRSGSYSQDVLSANQLAQRLKPFNTKEIKVLLLENVNVAGIEILKKQGYQVEALKASLPEDQLIEKIRDVQVVGIRSKTKLTKKVLDEAKNLIVIGCFCIGTNQVDLQTAAEKGIAVFNSPFSNSRSVAELVISEIVALARELTDRSMELHNGVWNKVSKGCWEVRGKTLGIVGYGHIGSQLSVLAESMGMHVIYYDVVTMMGLGTAHQVETLDELLEQADFVSLHVPATADTKNLIGAPQFEKMKKGSYLINNARGTVVDIPALIEASRSGKLAGAAIDVFPHEPAGNGDYFTNDLNSWTKDLVGLKNIILTPHIGGSTEEAQSAIGVEVSTALVRYVNEGATLGAVNMPEVNLRGLSLEEANCMRVIYIHKNVPGVLRQVNGILLNHNIDKQMSDSRGEVAYLMADLSDVKEDEIRDLFQSLQELSSCIRTRVLYG
;
A
#
# COMPACT_ATOMS: atom_id res chain seq x y z
N MET A 1 -13.95 8.64 34.57
CA MET A 1 -14.75 7.42 34.37
C MET A 1 -15.12 7.33 32.90
N ALA A 2 -14.31 6.58 32.16
CA ALA A 2 -14.68 5.87 30.93
C ALA A 2 -13.43 5.08 30.48
N ASP A 3 -13.02 4.12 31.30
CA ASP A 3 -12.41 2.86 30.85
C ASP A 3 -13.54 2.07 30.14
N THR A 4 -13.37 1.11 29.24
CA THR A 4 -12.28 0.17 28.95
C THR A 4 -12.65 -0.45 27.59
N VAL A 5 -11.73 -0.49 26.62
CA VAL A 5 -11.83 -1.40 25.46
C VAL A 5 -10.60 -2.28 25.52
N ILE A 6 -10.81 -3.55 25.86
CA ILE A 6 -9.78 -4.58 25.99
C ILE A 6 -9.38 -5.03 24.58
N GLN A 7 -8.13 -4.76 24.20
CA GLN A 7 -7.49 -5.33 23.00
C GLN A 7 -6.84 -6.67 23.38
N PRO A 8 -6.95 -7.72 22.54
CA PRO A 8 -6.36 -9.03 22.83
C PRO A 8 -4.83 -8.99 22.66
N GLU A 9 -4.13 -9.57 23.64
CA GLU A 9 -2.67 -9.75 23.65
C GLU A 9 -2.24 -10.75 22.57
N VAL A 10 -1.74 -10.22 21.46
CA VAL A 10 -0.78 -10.93 20.61
C VAL A 10 0.56 -10.86 21.35
N GLU A 11 1.24 -11.98 21.57
CA GLU A 11 2.61 -11.98 22.12
C GLU A 11 3.50 -11.03 21.29
N ALA A 12 3.64 -9.81 21.79
CA ALA A 12 4.40 -8.76 21.15
C ALA A 12 5.88 -9.00 21.43
N ASN A 13 6.72 -8.91 20.39
CA ASN A 13 8.14 -8.70 20.60
C ASN A 13 8.30 -7.52 21.57
N ALA A 14 9.10 -7.68 22.63
CA ALA A 14 9.29 -6.66 23.66
C ALA A 14 9.69 -5.27 23.10
N GLY A 15 10.23 -5.22 21.87
CA GLY A 15 10.52 -4.00 21.11
C GLY A 15 9.33 -3.14 20.71
N THR A 16 8.16 -3.73 20.44
CA THR A 16 7.00 -3.04 19.84
C THR A 16 5.92 -2.62 20.86
N MET A 17 6.15 -2.84 22.15
CA MET A 17 5.17 -2.51 23.21
C MET A 17 5.19 -1.02 23.57
N GLU A 18 4.03 -0.38 23.67
CA GLU A 18 3.94 1.01 24.11
C GLU A 18 4.21 1.14 25.63
N LEU A 19 5.14 2.01 26.00
CA LEU A 19 5.50 2.27 27.40
C LEU A 19 4.52 3.29 28.00
N LYS A 20 3.48 2.79 28.66
CA LYS A 20 2.37 3.62 29.21
C LYS A 20 2.57 4.04 30.67
N GLU A 21 3.31 3.25 31.45
CA GLU A 21 3.52 3.45 32.89
C GLU A 21 4.96 3.05 33.28
N ASN A 22 5.37 3.42 34.50
CA ASN A 22 6.60 3.01 35.16
C ASN A 22 7.88 3.31 34.36
N THR A 23 7.87 4.38 33.57
CA THR A 23 8.97 4.70 32.64
C THR A 23 9.91 5.75 33.20
N ILE A 24 11.23 5.52 33.05
CA ILE A 24 12.29 6.48 33.33
C ILE A 24 13.02 6.82 32.05
N ILE A 25 13.17 8.11 31.75
CA ILE A 25 14.00 8.60 30.64
C ILE A 25 15.30 9.16 31.20
N VAL A 26 16.41 8.50 30.89
CA VAL A 26 17.75 8.95 31.26
C VAL A 26 18.38 9.70 30.10
N VAL A 27 18.59 11.00 30.27
CA VAL A 27 19.23 11.87 29.27
C VAL A 27 20.73 11.94 29.58
N LEU A 28 21.52 11.12 28.88
CA LEU A 28 22.98 11.16 28.99
C LEU A 28 23.53 12.32 28.16
N GLY A 29 24.45 13.08 28.75
CA GLY A 29 24.88 14.36 28.18
C GLY A 29 23.91 15.50 28.49
N ALA A 30 23.19 15.43 29.61
CA ALA A 30 22.19 16.44 29.98
C ALA A 30 22.74 17.88 30.13
N SER A 31 24.04 18.04 30.39
CA SER A 31 24.68 19.36 30.39
C SER A 31 24.98 19.91 28.98
N GLY A 32 24.79 19.11 27.93
CA GLY A 32 25.08 19.44 26.54
C GLY A 32 24.13 20.45 25.90
N ASP A 33 24.52 20.91 24.70
CA ASP A 33 23.78 21.90 23.92
C ASP A 33 22.49 21.31 23.32
N LEU A 34 22.55 20.05 22.85
CA LEU A 34 21.40 19.32 22.30
C LEU A 34 20.32 19.12 23.36
N ALA A 35 20.72 18.67 24.55
CA ALA A 35 19.80 18.40 25.66
C ALA A 35 18.97 19.63 26.03
N LYS A 36 19.63 20.76 26.31
CA LYS A 36 18.93 22.00 26.71
C LYS A 36 18.13 22.63 25.57
N LYS A 37 18.61 22.60 24.33
CA LYS A 37 17.98 23.29 23.19
C LYS A 37 16.86 22.48 22.51
N LYS A 38 16.90 21.14 22.61
CA LYS A 38 16.00 20.25 21.85
C LYS A 38 15.39 19.13 22.70
N THR A 39 16.17 18.33 23.42
CA THR A 39 15.65 17.14 24.14
C THR A 39 14.69 17.50 25.27
N PHE A 40 15.09 18.36 26.22
CA PHE A 40 14.19 18.78 27.31
C PHE A 40 12.99 19.60 26.83
N PRO A 41 13.13 20.56 25.89
CA PRO A 41 11.98 21.21 25.27
C PRO A 41 11.01 20.23 24.60
N ALA A 42 11.50 19.17 23.95
CA ALA A 42 10.66 18.15 23.36
C ALA A 42 9.92 17.30 24.42
N LEU A 43 10.60 16.90 25.49
CA LEU A 43 9.98 16.20 26.61
C LEU A 43 8.89 17.06 27.28
N PHE A 44 9.15 18.35 27.49
CA PHE A 44 8.12 19.28 27.96
C PHE A 44 6.96 19.42 26.96
N GLY A 45 7.27 19.41 25.66
CA GLY A 45 6.30 19.38 24.58
C GLY A 45 5.36 18.17 24.62
N LEU A 46 5.89 16.99 24.96
CA LEU A 46 5.09 15.78 25.16
C LEU A 46 4.29 15.84 26.47
N TYR A 47 4.88 16.37 27.54
CA TYR A 47 4.20 16.54 28.83
C TYR A 47 2.96 17.42 28.70
N ARG A 48 3.10 18.63 28.14
CA ARG A 48 1.98 19.60 28.01
C ARG A 48 0.81 19.09 27.16
N ASN A 49 1.08 18.11 26.29
CA ASN A 49 0.09 17.50 25.41
C ASN A 49 -0.42 16.14 25.95
N ASN A 50 -0.04 15.75 27.17
CA ASN A 50 -0.41 14.49 27.83
C ASN A 50 0.03 13.22 27.06
N PHE A 51 1.18 13.28 26.39
CA PHE A 51 1.77 12.13 25.68
C PHE A 51 2.87 11.40 26.49
N LEU A 52 3.27 11.93 27.63
CA LEU A 52 4.16 11.21 28.55
C LEU A 52 3.36 10.36 29.55
N PRO A 53 3.90 9.22 30.01
CA PRO A 53 3.37 8.48 31.16
C PRO A 53 3.16 9.37 32.38
N LYS A 54 2.07 9.14 33.13
CA LYS A 54 1.72 10.00 34.28
C LYS A 54 2.74 9.96 35.42
N ASP A 55 3.46 8.85 35.54
CA ASP A 55 4.45 8.57 36.58
C ASP A 55 5.90 8.64 36.06
N ILE A 56 6.09 9.31 34.92
CA ILE A 56 7.39 9.49 34.26
C ILE A 56 8.40 10.12 35.22
N ARG A 57 9.63 9.62 35.18
CA ARG A 57 10.80 10.27 35.79
C ARG A 57 11.83 10.58 34.72
N ILE A 58 12.46 11.74 34.81
CA ILE A 58 13.50 12.16 33.87
C ILE A 58 14.80 12.36 34.66
N VAL A 59 15.86 11.66 34.26
CA VAL A 59 17.16 11.71 34.95
C VAL A 59 18.20 12.26 34.00
N GLY A 60 18.72 13.45 34.28
CA GLY A 60 19.88 13.97 33.57
C GLY A 60 21.18 13.33 34.09
N TYR A 61 22.08 12.94 33.20
CA TYR A 61 23.39 12.40 33.56
C TYR A 61 24.50 13.08 32.77
N ALA A 62 25.51 13.64 33.44
CA ALA A 62 26.71 14.16 32.79
C ALA A 62 27.93 14.30 33.73
N ARG A 63 29.12 14.55 33.15
CA ARG A 63 30.38 14.77 33.89
C ARG A 63 30.38 16.04 34.73
N THR A 64 29.60 17.04 34.33
CA THR A 64 29.54 18.35 35.01
C THR A 64 28.95 18.16 36.39
N LYS A 65 29.67 18.58 37.44
CA LYS A 65 29.08 18.64 38.78
C LYS A 65 28.16 19.86 38.84
N MET A 66 26.88 19.62 39.06
CA MET A 66 25.83 20.64 39.17
C MET A 66 24.94 20.20 40.32
N ASP A 67 24.44 21.15 41.11
CA ASP A 67 23.37 20.85 42.06
C ASP A 67 22.02 20.76 41.33
N HIS A 68 20.99 20.35 42.07
CA HIS A 68 19.66 20.16 41.52
C HIS A 68 19.06 21.48 40.98
N GLU A 69 19.24 22.58 41.68
CA GLU A 69 18.69 23.89 41.28
C GLU A 69 19.34 24.42 40.00
N GLU A 70 20.66 24.28 39.88
CA GLU A 70 21.41 24.64 38.68
C GLU A 70 20.96 23.83 37.46
N PHE A 71 20.75 22.52 37.65
CA PHE A 71 20.21 21.65 36.61
C PHE A 71 18.83 22.10 36.14
N LEU A 72 17.89 22.34 37.07
CA LEU A 72 16.54 22.77 36.73
C LEU A 72 16.54 24.12 36.00
N LYS A 73 17.39 25.07 36.42
CA LYS A 73 17.57 26.35 35.73
C LYS A 73 18.03 26.14 34.28
N ARG A 74 18.90 25.17 34.04
CA ARG A 74 19.36 24.82 32.69
C ARG A 74 18.24 24.22 31.84
N VAL A 75 17.43 23.32 32.40
CA VAL A 75 16.26 22.73 31.73
C VAL A 75 15.27 23.82 31.29
N LYS A 76 14.99 24.80 32.16
CA LYS A 76 14.06 25.91 31.87
C LYS A 76 14.58 26.88 30.80
N SER A 77 15.89 27.04 30.64
CA SER A 77 16.51 28.15 29.89
C SER A 77 16.11 28.31 28.41
N TYR A 78 15.68 27.24 27.73
CA TYR A 78 15.27 27.28 26.32
C TYR A 78 13.78 26.96 26.11
N ILE A 79 13.02 26.76 27.19
CA ILE A 79 11.59 26.52 27.15
C ILE A 79 10.87 27.87 27.25
N LYS A 80 10.08 28.21 26.22
CA LYS A 80 9.31 29.46 26.20
C LYS A 80 7.92 29.23 26.81
N THR A 81 7.57 30.03 27.81
CA THR A 81 6.30 29.98 28.54
C THR A 81 5.54 31.30 28.41
N PRO A 82 4.88 31.57 27.26
CA PRO A 82 4.20 32.84 27.01
C PRO A 82 2.96 33.09 27.89
N THR A 83 2.49 32.09 28.65
CA THR A 83 1.26 32.15 29.46
C THR A 83 1.54 31.61 30.86
N GLN A 84 0.84 32.12 31.89
CA GLN A 84 0.95 31.62 33.26
C GLN A 84 0.63 30.12 33.41
N GLU A 85 -0.29 29.59 32.60
CA GLU A 85 -0.61 28.16 32.59
C GLU A 85 0.59 27.30 32.18
N LEU A 86 1.28 27.69 31.10
CA LEU A 86 2.50 27.03 30.65
C LEU A 86 3.65 27.13 31.67
N GLU A 87 3.75 28.24 32.41
CA GLU A 87 4.71 28.37 33.51
C GLU A 87 4.41 27.36 34.62
N LYS A 88 3.14 27.23 35.03
CA LYS A 88 2.72 26.23 36.02
C LYS A 88 3.00 24.80 35.56
N GLN A 89 2.66 24.48 34.30
CA GLN A 89 2.97 23.17 33.72
C GLN A 89 4.48 22.90 33.66
N LEU A 90 5.30 23.93 33.40
CA LEU A 90 6.75 23.81 33.42
C LEU A 90 7.27 23.53 34.83
N GLU A 91 6.72 24.17 35.86
CA GLU A 91 7.07 23.88 37.26
C GLU A 91 6.71 22.45 37.68
N GLU A 92 5.53 21.96 37.27
CA GLU A 92 5.14 20.56 37.49
C GLU A 92 6.09 19.61 36.74
N PHE A 93 6.42 19.91 35.48
CA PHE A 93 7.32 19.11 34.65
C PHE A 93 8.72 18.96 35.26
N VAL A 94 9.32 20.07 35.74
CA VAL A 94 10.65 20.02 36.37
C VAL A 94 10.64 19.24 37.68
N GLY A 95 9.50 19.12 38.36
CA GLY A 95 9.33 18.26 39.53
C GLY A 95 9.55 16.76 39.25
N PHE A 96 9.48 16.33 37.98
CA PHE A 96 9.83 14.96 37.56
C PHE A 96 11.30 14.79 37.19
N CYS A 97 12.06 15.88 37.09
CA CYS A 97 13.44 15.88 36.65
C CYS A 97 14.39 15.72 37.84
N SER A 98 15.44 14.93 37.70
CA SER A 98 16.54 14.79 38.67
C SER A 98 17.88 14.72 37.94
N TYR A 99 19.00 14.82 38.65
CA TYR A 99 20.33 14.87 38.05
C TYR A 99 21.34 14.03 38.82
N VAL A 100 22.19 13.31 38.08
CA VAL A 100 23.31 12.54 38.62
C VAL A 100 24.58 12.95 37.87
N SER A 101 25.64 13.29 38.62
CA SER A 101 26.95 13.60 38.03
C SER A 101 27.85 12.38 38.03
N GLY A 102 28.45 12.03 36.90
CA GLY A 102 29.32 10.85 36.79
C GLY A 102 30.17 10.85 35.53
N GLN A 103 31.26 10.06 35.54
CA GLN A 103 32.11 9.89 34.35
C GLN A 103 31.50 8.88 33.37
N TYR A 104 31.85 8.98 32.09
CA TYR A 104 31.32 8.09 31.05
C TYR A 104 32.11 6.78 30.88
N ASP A 105 33.29 6.70 31.48
CA ASP A 105 34.28 5.64 31.35
C ASP A 105 34.59 4.91 32.67
N LYS A 106 33.81 5.17 33.73
CA LYS A 106 34.01 4.62 35.07
C LYS A 106 32.80 3.87 35.56
N ASP A 107 33.00 2.61 35.94
CA ASP A 107 31.92 1.75 36.43
C ASP A 107 31.25 2.28 37.68
N GLU A 108 32.03 2.87 38.61
CA GLU A 108 31.51 3.38 39.87
C GLU A 108 30.46 4.48 39.64
N SER A 109 30.59 5.25 38.55
CA SER A 109 29.63 6.30 38.21
C SER A 109 28.28 5.73 37.73
N PHE A 110 28.30 4.59 37.03
CA PHE A 110 27.07 3.92 36.58
C PHE A 110 26.41 3.10 37.70
N VAL A 111 27.18 2.62 38.68
CA VAL A 111 26.64 2.06 39.93
C VAL A 111 25.93 3.13 40.76
N GLU A 112 26.49 4.34 40.85
CA GLU A 112 25.82 5.49 41.49
C GLU A 112 24.52 5.85 40.77
N LEU A 113 24.55 5.87 39.42
CA LEU A 113 23.34 6.04 38.61
C LEU A 113 22.31 4.94 38.90
N GLU A 114 22.73 3.68 39.01
CA GLU A 114 21.81 2.57 39.29
C GLU A 114 21.14 2.71 40.64
N LYS A 115 21.88 3.15 41.66
CA LYS A 115 21.32 3.41 42.98
C LYS A 115 20.20 4.46 42.90
N HIS A 116 20.44 5.56 42.20
CA HIS A 116 19.44 6.62 42.00
C HIS A 116 18.22 6.13 41.20
N LEU A 117 18.43 5.35 40.14
CA LEU A 117 17.33 4.75 39.37
C LEU A 117 16.51 3.78 40.23
N GLY A 118 17.16 2.93 41.01
CA GLY A 118 16.51 1.98 41.92
C GLY A 118 15.68 2.67 43.00
N GLU A 119 16.11 3.83 43.51
CA GLU A 119 15.33 4.65 44.44
C GLU A 119 14.04 5.19 43.81
N LEU A 120 14.10 5.63 42.54
CA LEU A 120 12.93 6.12 41.79
C LEU A 120 11.95 4.99 41.39
N GLU A 121 12.45 3.77 41.31
CA GLU A 121 11.71 2.57 40.90
C GLU A 121 11.06 1.80 42.07
N GLN A 122 11.34 2.19 43.32
CA GLN A 122 10.79 1.49 44.48
C GLN A 122 9.25 1.40 44.43
N GLY A 123 8.74 0.17 44.57
CA GLY A 123 7.30 -0.11 44.57
C GLY A 123 6.66 -0.24 43.17
N ARG A 124 7.44 -0.11 42.08
CA ARG A 124 6.95 -0.37 40.72
C ARG A 124 6.94 -1.87 40.40
N LYS A 125 5.99 -2.31 39.59
CA LYS A 125 5.89 -3.72 39.14
C LYS A 125 6.89 -4.05 38.03
N GLU A 126 7.13 -3.08 37.15
CA GLU A 126 8.04 -3.17 36.00
C GLU A 126 8.86 -1.88 35.92
N ASN A 127 10.11 -1.96 35.45
CA ASN A 127 11.03 -0.83 35.41
C ASN A 127 11.43 -0.55 33.97
N ASN A 128 10.63 0.26 33.28
CA ASN A 128 10.88 0.61 31.89
C ASN A 128 11.89 1.76 31.81
N ARG A 129 12.95 1.63 30.99
CA ARG A 129 14.05 2.61 30.91
C ARG A 129 14.38 2.99 29.48
N ILE A 130 14.31 4.29 29.16
CA ILE A 130 14.80 4.85 27.89
C ILE A 130 16.10 5.61 28.14
N PHE A 131 17.17 5.22 27.46
CA PHE A 131 18.47 5.90 27.51
C PHE A 131 18.63 6.80 26.27
N TYR A 132 18.52 8.11 26.45
CA TYR A 132 18.79 9.09 25.39
C TYR A 132 20.28 9.46 25.40
N MET A 133 21.04 9.00 24.41
CA MET A 133 22.47 9.28 24.27
C MET A 133 22.73 10.60 23.54
N ALA A 134 22.54 11.73 24.22
CA ALA A 134 22.93 13.06 23.70
C ALA A 134 24.44 13.31 23.90
N LEU A 135 25.26 12.36 23.44
CA LEU A 135 26.70 12.29 23.67
C LEU A 135 27.48 12.37 22.34
N PRO A 136 28.79 12.69 22.38
CA PRO A 136 29.63 12.56 21.20
C PRO A 136 29.89 11.08 20.85
N PRO A 137 30.11 10.73 19.56
CA PRO A 137 30.32 9.35 19.12
C PRO A 137 31.47 8.62 19.82
N SER A 138 32.50 9.35 20.23
CA SER A 138 33.71 8.79 20.84
C SER A 138 33.45 8.07 22.17
N VAL A 139 32.33 8.33 22.84
CA VAL A 139 31.97 7.69 24.11
C VAL A 139 30.79 6.73 24.00
N PHE A 140 30.16 6.60 22.82
CA PHE A 140 28.95 5.78 22.66
C PHE A 140 29.16 4.32 23.04
N ILE A 141 30.21 3.69 22.53
CA ILE A 141 30.51 2.28 22.79
C ILE A 141 30.76 2.06 24.28
N THR A 142 31.60 2.89 24.90
CA THR A 142 31.92 2.80 26.32
C THR A 142 30.68 2.95 27.20
N VAL A 143 29.85 3.96 26.92
CA VAL A 143 28.62 4.20 27.68
C VAL A 143 27.61 3.09 27.48
N SER A 144 27.46 2.58 26.25
CA SER A 144 26.61 1.43 25.93
C SER A 144 26.95 0.21 26.79
N GLN A 145 28.23 -0.15 26.86
CA GLN A 145 28.72 -1.27 27.65
C GLN A 145 28.44 -1.10 29.14
N HIS A 146 28.68 0.11 29.68
CA HIS A 146 28.40 0.39 31.08
C HIS A 146 26.92 0.38 31.41
N LEU A 147 26.06 0.92 30.53
CA LEU A 147 24.61 0.87 30.69
C LEU A 147 24.12 -0.58 30.66
N LYS A 148 24.58 -1.39 29.69
CA LYS A 148 24.17 -2.80 29.60
C LYS A 148 24.57 -3.60 30.85
N ARG A 149 25.78 -3.35 31.37
CA ARG A 149 26.29 -4.05 32.55
C ARG A 149 25.62 -3.63 33.86
N ASN A 150 25.42 -2.33 34.08
CA ASN A 150 25.07 -1.80 35.40
C ASN A 150 23.64 -1.28 35.49
N ASN A 151 23.06 -0.78 34.38
CA ASN A 151 21.79 -0.06 34.38
C ASN A 151 20.71 -0.70 33.49
N TYR A 152 20.96 -1.86 32.92
CA TYR A 152 19.93 -2.57 32.18
C TYR A 152 18.89 -3.11 33.15
N PRO A 153 17.58 -2.83 32.97
CA PRO A 153 16.56 -3.22 33.93
C PRO A 153 16.46 -4.75 34.00
N LYS A 154 16.29 -5.29 35.21
CA LYS A 154 16.11 -6.74 35.43
C LYS A 154 14.70 -7.21 35.07
N ASN A 155 13.72 -6.32 35.17
CA ASN A 155 12.32 -6.55 34.84
C ASN A 155 11.77 -5.27 34.19
N GLY A 156 11.28 -5.36 32.95
CA GLY A 156 10.83 -4.22 32.15
C GLY A 156 11.60 -4.07 30.84
N ILE A 157 11.15 -3.13 30.01
CA ILE A 157 11.68 -2.89 28.67
C ILE A 157 12.74 -1.80 28.70
N SER A 158 13.83 -2.00 27.95
CA SER A 158 14.85 -0.98 27.76
C SER A 158 14.95 -0.54 26.31
N ARG A 159 15.14 0.76 26.08
CA ARG A 159 15.37 1.34 24.76
C ARG A 159 16.52 2.31 24.81
N VAL A 160 17.29 2.41 23.74
CA VAL A 160 18.38 3.37 23.60
C VAL A 160 18.16 4.22 22.36
N ILE A 161 18.14 5.53 22.56
CA ILE A 161 18.04 6.52 21.49
C ILE A 161 19.45 7.05 21.22
N VAL A 162 19.91 6.89 19.98
CA VAL A 162 21.28 7.25 19.58
C VAL A 162 21.24 8.32 18.50
N GLU A 163 22.08 9.34 18.65
CA GLU A 163 22.22 10.45 17.71
C GLU A 163 23.31 10.20 16.66
N LYS A 164 23.16 10.87 15.51
CA LYS A 164 24.21 10.91 14.48
C LYS A 164 25.48 11.61 15.00
N PRO A 165 26.68 11.33 14.46
CA PRO A 165 26.98 10.48 13.29
C PRO A 165 27.12 8.98 13.59
N PHE A 166 26.62 8.16 12.67
CA PHE A 166 26.73 6.69 12.72
C PHE A 166 27.86 6.18 11.82
N GLY A 167 29.09 6.56 12.17
CA GLY A 167 30.28 6.38 11.32
C GLY A 167 30.53 7.57 10.38
N LYS A 168 31.65 7.51 9.67
CA LYS A 168 32.07 8.49 8.63
C LYS A 168 32.09 7.89 7.22
N ASP A 169 32.03 6.57 7.13
CA ASP A 169 31.97 5.76 5.93
C ASP A 169 31.42 4.37 6.26
N LEU A 170 31.31 3.51 5.24
CA LEU A 170 30.80 2.15 5.38
C LEU A 170 31.55 1.32 6.41
N GLN A 171 32.89 1.42 6.43
CA GLN A 171 33.71 0.61 7.31
C GLN A 171 33.55 1.03 8.78
N SER A 172 33.71 2.33 9.06
CA SER A 172 33.52 2.88 10.41
C SER A 172 32.09 2.73 10.92
N SER A 173 31.09 2.75 10.03
CA SER A 173 29.70 2.48 10.40
C SER A 173 29.49 1.02 10.82
N ARG A 174 30.03 0.06 10.05
CA ARG A 174 29.99 -1.38 10.40
C ARG A 174 30.72 -1.67 11.72
N GLU A 175 31.84 -1.01 11.97
CA GLU A 175 32.58 -1.14 13.23
C GLU A 175 31.75 -0.67 14.42
N LEU A 176 31.09 0.50 14.28
CA LEU A 176 30.17 1.01 15.31
C LEU A 176 29.01 0.05 15.55
N GLN A 177 28.36 -0.43 14.49
CA GLN A 177 27.25 -1.39 14.60
C GLN A 177 27.68 -2.70 15.28
N LYS A 178 28.82 -3.26 14.87
CA LYS A 178 29.39 -4.48 15.47
C LYS A 178 29.73 -4.29 16.95
N ALA A 179 30.12 -3.09 17.35
CA ALA A 179 30.42 -2.78 18.74
C ALA A 179 29.15 -2.61 19.61
N LEU A 180 28.02 -2.17 19.03
CA LEU A 180 26.74 -1.98 19.74
C LEU A 180 25.88 -3.25 19.80
N ALA A 181 25.95 -4.12 18.78
CA ALA A 181 25.13 -5.33 18.67
C ALA A 181 25.19 -6.29 19.88
N PRO A 182 26.32 -6.45 20.62
CA PRO A 182 26.35 -7.26 21.84
C PRO A 182 25.56 -6.66 22.99
N ASP A 183 25.40 -5.33 23.01
CA ASP A 183 24.77 -4.61 24.12
C ASP A 183 23.27 -4.41 23.89
N TRP A 184 22.86 -4.18 22.64
CA TRP A 184 21.47 -3.85 22.30
C TRP A 184 21.02 -4.62 21.07
N SER A 185 19.81 -5.17 21.16
CA SER A 185 19.12 -5.72 20.00
C SER A 185 18.59 -4.60 19.10
N GLU A 186 18.29 -4.92 17.83
CA GLU A 186 17.82 -3.92 16.87
C GLU A 186 16.47 -3.29 17.29
N ASP A 187 15.62 -4.07 17.96
CA ASP A 187 14.32 -3.67 18.52
C ASP A 187 14.44 -2.71 19.72
N GLU A 188 15.63 -2.60 20.31
CA GLU A 188 15.92 -1.67 21.41
C GLU A 188 16.62 -0.39 20.90
N LEU A 189 17.11 -0.38 19.65
CA LEU A 189 17.96 0.66 19.07
C LEU A 189 17.16 1.66 18.23
N PHE A 190 17.10 2.89 18.71
CA PHE A 190 16.40 4.00 18.06
C PHE A 190 17.41 5.01 17.51
N ARG A 191 17.89 4.78 16.28
CA ARG A 191 18.86 5.66 15.59
C ARG A 191 18.14 6.86 14.99
N ILE A 192 18.38 8.04 15.56
CA ILE A 192 17.71 9.27 15.13
C ILE A 192 18.25 9.76 13.79
N ASP A 193 17.33 9.91 12.85
CA ASP A 193 17.38 10.97 11.84
C ASP A 193 16.20 11.91 12.09
N HIS A 194 16.48 13.10 12.65
CA HIS A 194 15.43 14.05 13.01
C HIS A 194 14.60 14.58 11.82
N TYR A 195 15.02 14.35 10.56
CA TYR A 195 14.17 14.68 9.41
C TYR A 195 12.96 13.77 9.29
N LEU A 196 13.07 12.49 9.70
CA LEU A 196 11.96 11.56 9.71
C LEU A 196 10.86 11.97 10.70
N GLY A 197 11.20 12.74 11.74
CA GLY A 197 10.24 13.32 12.68
C GLY A 197 9.52 14.58 12.18
N LYS A 198 9.89 15.13 11.02
CA LYS A 198 9.26 16.36 10.50
C LYS A 198 7.90 16.04 9.89
N GLU A 199 6.91 16.87 10.23
CA GLU A 199 5.52 16.74 9.78
C GLU A 199 5.38 16.48 8.27
N MET A 200 6.02 17.31 7.46
CA MET A 200 5.94 17.21 5.99
C MET A 200 6.67 16.01 5.41
N VAL A 201 7.64 15.44 6.14
CA VAL A 201 8.32 14.20 5.75
C VAL A 201 7.40 13.02 6.05
N LYS A 202 6.77 12.97 7.23
CA LYS A 202 5.75 11.96 7.57
C LYS A 202 4.56 12.00 6.60
N ASN A 203 4.17 13.19 6.16
CA ASN A 203 3.06 13.38 5.21
C ASN A 203 3.34 12.81 3.80
N ILE A 204 4.61 12.51 3.43
CA ILE A 204 4.94 11.93 2.11
C ILE A 204 4.20 10.60 1.90
N LEU A 205 4.16 9.72 2.90
CA LEU A 205 3.48 8.42 2.78
C LEU A 205 1.97 8.59 2.57
N ILE A 206 1.35 9.51 3.30
CA ILE A 206 -0.08 9.82 3.18
C ILE A 206 -0.39 10.43 1.82
N LEU A 207 0.41 11.39 1.36
CA LEU A 207 0.26 11.99 0.04
C LEU A 207 0.32 10.94 -1.07
N ARG A 208 1.31 10.04 -1.02
CA ARG A 208 1.53 9.03 -2.06
C ARG A 208 0.48 7.93 -2.07
N PHE A 209 0.21 7.33 -0.91
CA PHE A 209 -0.58 6.10 -0.82
C PHE A 209 -2.02 6.31 -0.37
N GLY A 210 -2.36 7.52 0.09
CA GLY A 210 -3.74 7.92 0.42
C GLY A 210 -4.48 8.63 -0.72
N ASN A 211 -3.82 8.92 -1.85
CA ASN A 211 -4.41 9.68 -2.95
C ASN A 211 -4.18 8.98 -4.30
N GLU A 212 -5.26 8.55 -4.96
CA GLU A 212 -5.22 7.81 -6.23
C GLU A 212 -4.51 8.60 -7.34
N PHE A 213 -4.81 9.89 -7.47
CA PHE A 213 -4.20 10.77 -8.48
C PHE A 213 -2.67 10.85 -8.35
N PHE A 214 -2.16 10.94 -7.12
CA PHE A 214 -0.72 10.91 -6.89
C PHE A 214 -0.18 9.51 -7.16
N GLY A 215 -0.85 8.45 -6.71
CA GLY A 215 -0.48 7.05 -6.98
C GLY A 215 -0.28 6.75 -8.47
N ALA A 216 -1.21 7.20 -9.32
CA ALA A 216 -1.17 6.99 -10.77
C ALA A 216 0.00 7.72 -11.46
N THR A 217 0.36 8.91 -10.97
CA THR A 217 1.38 9.77 -11.59
C THR A 217 2.79 9.58 -11.01
N TRP A 218 2.96 8.76 -9.96
CA TRP A 218 4.23 8.61 -9.23
C TRP A 218 5.22 7.63 -9.86
N ASN A 219 5.58 7.83 -11.13
CA ASN A 219 6.48 6.93 -11.86
C ASN A 219 7.19 7.62 -13.04
N ARG A 220 8.17 6.93 -13.63
CA ARG A 220 8.96 7.37 -14.79
C ARG A 220 8.17 7.76 -16.03
N ASN A 221 6.89 7.39 -16.16
CA ASN A 221 6.10 7.78 -17.33
C ASN A 221 5.67 9.24 -17.24
N HIS A 222 5.45 9.76 -16.02
CA HIS A 222 4.94 11.10 -15.79
C HIS A 222 5.96 12.05 -15.14
N ILE A 223 6.85 11.52 -14.31
CA ILE A 223 7.89 12.31 -13.63
C ILE A 223 9.13 12.39 -14.52
N ASP A 224 9.69 13.59 -14.65
CA ASP A 224 10.94 13.84 -15.38
C ASP A 224 12.14 13.82 -14.44
N ASN A 225 12.08 14.59 -13.34
CA ASN A 225 13.12 14.65 -12.33
C ASN A 225 12.54 14.94 -10.94
N ILE A 226 13.25 14.50 -9.91
CA ILE A 226 12.93 14.78 -8.50
C ILE A 226 14.10 15.53 -7.88
N GLN A 227 13.81 16.57 -7.10
CA GLN A 227 14.81 17.38 -6.44
C GLN A 227 14.54 17.45 -4.95
N ILE A 228 15.58 17.27 -4.15
CA ILE A 228 15.52 17.41 -2.70
C ILE A 228 16.57 18.45 -2.33
N THR A 229 16.10 19.57 -1.79
CA THR A 229 16.94 20.74 -1.53
C THR A 229 16.98 21.05 -0.05
N PHE A 230 18.18 21.21 0.49
CA PHE A 230 18.47 21.71 1.83
C PHE A 230 19.37 22.95 1.72
N LYS A 231 18.96 24.03 2.38
CA LYS A 231 19.67 25.31 2.38
C LYS A 231 19.64 25.92 3.77
N GLU A 232 20.81 26.39 4.20
CA GLU A 232 20.96 27.19 5.41
C GLU A 232 21.57 28.54 5.07
N PRO A 233 21.05 29.65 5.62
CA PRO A 233 21.57 30.99 5.36
C PRO A 233 22.77 31.37 6.25
N PHE A 234 23.11 30.49 7.20
CA PHE A 234 24.25 30.64 8.10
C PHE A 234 25.38 29.68 7.73
N GLY A 235 26.62 30.06 8.05
CA GLY A 235 27.82 29.24 7.86
C GLY A 235 28.01 28.20 8.97
N THR A 236 29.26 27.91 9.32
CA THR A 236 29.59 26.97 10.41
C THR A 236 29.62 27.60 11.81
N GLU A 237 29.47 28.92 11.92
CA GLU A 237 29.26 29.65 13.20
C GLU A 237 30.27 29.23 14.30
N GLY A 238 31.56 29.16 13.97
CA GLY A 238 32.64 28.79 14.90
C GLY A 238 32.76 27.29 15.19
N ARG A 239 31.98 26.44 14.52
CA ARG A 239 32.10 24.97 14.53
C ARG A 239 32.79 24.45 13.28
N GLY A 240 33.55 25.30 12.59
CA GLY A 240 34.20 24.98 11.32
C GLY A 240 35.10 23.76 11.40
N GLY A 241 35.93 23.65 12.43
CA GLY A 241 36.85 22.51 12.63
C GLY A 241 36.14 21.17 12.82
N TYR A 242 35.01 21.13 13.52
CA TYR A 242 34.20 19.90 13.61
C TYR A 242 33.56 19.57 12.27
N PHE A 243 33.02 20.56 11.56
CA PHE A 243 32.39 20.37 10.26
C PHE A 243 33.40 19.92 9.19
N ASP A 244 34.67 20.34 9.30
CA ASP A 244 35.75 20.03 8.35
C ASP A 244 36.00 18.52 8.23
N GLU A 245 35.81 17.77 9.32
CA GLU A 245 35.98 16.31 9.33
C GLU A 245 34.85 15.53 8.62
N PHE A 246 33.72 16.17 8.36
CA PHE A 246 32.53 15.50 7.82
C PHE A 246 32.11 16.03 6.45
N GLY A 247 32.05 17.36 6.33
CA GLY A 247 31.51 18.06 5.17
C GLY A 247 30.02 17.87 4.96
N ILE A 248 29.47 18.63 4.01
CA ILE A 248 28.02 18.71 3.79
C ILE A 248 27.40 17.37 3.36
N ILE A 249 28.17 16.51 2.70
CA ILE A 249 27.71 15.22 2.21
C ILE A 249 27.38 14.29 3.39
N ARG A 250 28.29 14.17 4.36
CA ARG A 250 28.06 13.35 5.56
C ARG A 250 27.10 14.02 6.55
N ASP A 251 27.14 15.36 6.65
CA ASP A 251 26.30 16.10 7.61
C ASP A 251 24.81 16.01 7.25
N VAL A 252 24.47 16.12 5.96
CA VAL A 252 23.07 16.31 5.51
C VAL A 252 22.64 15.37 4.38
N MET A 253 23.50 15.06 3.41
CA MET A 253 23.05 14.32 2.21
C MET A 253 22.89 12.82 2.45
N GLN A 254 23.89 12.19 3.06
CA GLN A 254 23.91 10.75 3.31
C GLN A 254 22.81 10.31 4.29
N ASN A 255 22.37 11.21 5.16
CA ASN A 255 21.28 10.99 6.11
C ASN A 255 19.98 11.66 5.63
N HIS A 256 19.74 12.93 5.97
CA HIS A 256 18.46 13.62 5.85
C HIS A 256 17.88 13.58 4.44
N LEU A 257 18.65 13.94 3.42
CA LEU A 257 18.13 13.95 2.05
C LEU A 257 17.91 12.55 1.50
N LEU A 258 18.77 11.60 1.85
CA LEU A 258 18.61 10.21 1.46
C LEU A 258 17.38 9.59 2.13
N GLN A 259 17.13 9.88 3.40
CA GLN A 259 15.93 9.44 4.11
C GLN A 259 14.66 9.95 3.41
N VAL A 260 14.59 11.24 3.08
CA VAL A 260 13.48 11.80 2.30
C VAL A 260 13.38 11.14 0.92
N LEU A 261 14.51 10.88 0.25
CA LEU A 261 14.54 10.17 -1.04
C LEU A 261 13.89 8.78 -0.93
N THR A 262 14.24 7.99 0.09
CA THR A 262 13.68 6.64 0.26
C THR A 262 12.16 6.67 0.40
N LEU A 263 11.61 7.61 1.19
CA LEU A 263 10.16 7.78 1.34
C LEU A 263 9.46 8.23 0.04
N LEU A 264 10.14 9.04 -0.78
CA LEU A 264 9.63 9.45 -2.08
C LEU A 264 9.65 8.32 -3.11
N ALA A 265 10.64 7.43 -3.02
CA ALA A 265 10.93 6.45 -4.06
C ALA A 265 10.44 5.03 -3.75
N MET A 266 10.18 4.69 -2.49
CA MET A 266 9.76 3.34 -2.07
C MET A 266 8.49 2.87 -2.77
N GLU A 267 8.33 1.56 -2.96
CA GLU A 267 7.05 1.00 -3.42
C GLU A 267 5.99 1.13 -2.31
N ARG A 268 4.73 0.83 -2.64
CA ARG A 268 3.67 0.77 -1.65
C ARG A 268 3.98 -0.38 -0.68
N PRO A 269 4.17 -0.10 0.62
CA PRO A 269 4.47 -1.16 1.59
C PRO A 269 3.23 -2.04 1.78
N ILE A 270 3.45 -3.28 2.23
CA ILE A 270 2.38 -4.27 2.46
C ILE A 270 1.40 -3.75 3.52
N SER A 271 1.92 -3.10 4.55
CA SER A 271 1.16 -2.40 5.59
C SER A 271 1.90 -1.15 6.08
N PHE A 272 1.34 -0.44 7.07
CA PHE A 272 2.01 0.65 7.78
C PHE A 272 2.83 0.18 8.99
N SER A 273 3.10 -1.13 9.11
CA SER A 273 4.01 -1.64 10.12
C SER A 273 5.43 -1.07 9.91
N ALA A 274 6.18 -0.90 11.01
CA ALA A 274 7.53 -0.34 10.94
C ALA A 274 8.47 -1.18 10.04
N GLU A 275 8.37 -2.51 10.08
CA GLU A 275 9.18 -3.38 9.21
C GLU A 275 8.83 -3.22 7.74
N ASP A 276 7.55 -3.26 7.37
CA ASP A 276 7.14 -3.17 5.96
C ASP A 276 7.58 -1.85 5.32
N ILE A 277 7.55 -0.76 6.08
CA ILE A 277 8.04 0.55 5.63
C ILE A 277 9.56 0.50 5.46
N ARG A 278 10.29 -0.02 6.45
CA ARG A 278 11.76 -0.07 6.44
C ARG A 278 12.30 -1.00 5.33
N ASP A 279 11.65 -2.12 5.08
CA ASP A 279 12.00 -3.04 3.99
C ASP A 279 11.91 -2.37 2.62
N GLU A 280 10.87 -1.58 2.38
CA GLU A 280 10.71 -0.86 1.12
C GLU A 280 11.70 0.32 0.99
N LYS A 281 12.08 0.97 2.09
CA LYS A 281 13.19 1.95 2.10
C LYS A 281 14.52 1.29 1.73
N VAL A 282 14.84 0.15 2.36
CA VAL A 282 16.07 -0.61 2.09
C VAL A 282 16.09 -1.12 0.64
N ARG A 283 14.95 -1.56 0.11
CA ARG A 283 14.81 -2.00 -1.29
C ARG A 283 15.21 -0.89 -2.27
N VAL A 284 14.81 0.35 -2.01
CA VAL A 284 15.25 1.51 -2.81
C VAL A 284 16.76 1.67 -2.73
N LEU A 285 17.33 1.69 -1.52
CA LEU A 285 18.76 1.90 -1.31
C LEU A 285 19.59 0.80 -2.01
N ARG A 286 19.14 -0.45 -1.99
CA ARG A 286 19.78 -1.57 -2.71
C ARG A 286 19.74 -1.40 -4.23
N GLY A 287 18.69 -0.75 -4.75
CA GLY A 287 18.55 -0.41 -6.17
C GLY A 287 19.42 0.78 -6.63
N MET A 288 20.03 1.54 -5.71
CA MET A 288 20.86 2.68 -6.05
C MET A 288 22.32 2.24 -6.29
N PRO A 289 22.95 2.59 -7.43
CA PRO A 289 24.39 2.46 -7.60
C PRO A 289 25.12 3.50 -6.73
N ALA A 290 26.42 3.31 -6.53
CA ALA A 290 27.26 4.32 -5.91
C ALA A 290 27.24 5.63 -6.72
N ILE A 291 27.33 6.77 -6.04
CA ILE A 291 27.32 8.07 -6.71
C ILE A 291 28.62 8.25 -7.51
N GLU A 292 28.49 8.47 -8.81
CA GLU A 292 29.62 8.66 -9.70
C GLU A 292 30.14 10.12 -9.61
N PRO A 293 31.46 10.36 -9.55
CA PRO A 293 32.01 11.71 -9.46
C PRO A 293 31.56 12.68 -10.55
N LYS A 294 31.29 12.19 -11.77
CA LYS A 294 30.79 13.01 -12.90
C LYS A 294 29.38 13.57 -12.66
N ASN A 295 28.62 12.95 -11.76
CA ASN A 295 27.26 13.36 -11.39
C ASN A 295 27.26 14.24 -10.14
N VAL A 296 28.37 14.92 -9.83
CA VAL A 296 28.53 15.70 -8.60
C VAL A 296 29.21 17.03 -8.90
N ILE A 297 28.68 18.09 -8.31
CA ILE A 297 29.39 19.35 -8.12
C ILE A 297 29.51 19.65 -6.63
N ILE A 298 30.66 20.18 -6.22
CA ILE A 298 30.94 20.59 -4.86
C ILE A 298 31.39 22.04 -4.80
N GLY A 299 31.10 22.71 -3.69
CA GLY A 299 31.52 24.09 -3.46
C GLY A 299 31.89 24.37 -2.01
N GLN A 300 32.61 25.47 -1.81
CA GLN A 300 33.00 26.00 -0.51
C GLN A 300 32.69 27.50 -0.47
N TYR A 301 32.01 27.98 0.58
CA TYR A 301 31.61 29.40 0.61
C TYR A 301 32.81 30.32 0.86
N GLY A 302 32.92 31.35 0.04
CA GLY A 302 33.80 32.49 0.21
C GLY A 302 33.12 33.60 1.01
N LYS A 303 33.72 34.79 1.01
CA LYS A 303 33.14 35.99 1.63
C LYS A 303 31.79 36.34 1.00
N SER A 304 30.95 37.05 1.76
CA SER A 304 29.81 37.73 1.16
C SER A 304 30.27 38.82 0.19
N LEU A 305 29.42 39.15 -0.78
CA LEU A 305 29.73 40.18 -1.78
C LEU A 305 29.97 41.57 -1.17
N ASP A 306 29.37 41.86 -0.02
CA ASP A 306 29.57 43.09 0.76
C ASP A 306 30.77 43.01 1.73
N GLY A 307 31.44 41.86 1.81
CA GLY A 307 32.57 41.61 2.70
C GLY A 307 32.24 41.51 4.19
N GLN A 308 30.97 41.59 4.60
CA GLN A 308 30.58 41.59 6.02
C GLN A 308 30.63 40.20 6.66
N LYS A 309 30.40 39.14 5.88
CA LYS A 309 30.42 37.76 6.35
C LYS A 309 31.72 37.07 5.90
N PRO A 310 32.44 36.41 6.82
CA PRO A 310 33.71 35.76 6.52
C PRO A 310 33.51 34.52 5.65
N GLY A 311 34.56 34.15 4.91
CA GLY A 311 34.60 32.88 4.16
C GLY A 311 34.87 31.68 5.08
N TYR A 312 34.68 30.45 4.58
CA TYR A 312 34.84 29.25 5.40
C TYR A 312 36.25 29.11 5.99
N LYS A 313 37.28 29.40 5.19
CA LYS A 313 38.70 29.36 5.59
C LYS A 313 39.14 30.49 6.52
N GLU A 314 38.27 31.47 6.76
CA GLU A 314 38.53 32.57 7.70
C GLU A 314 38.06 32.23 9.12
N ASP A 315 37.35 31.12 9.31
CA ASP A 315 37.15 30.52 10.64
C ASP A 315 38.50 30.00 11.16
N ASP A 316 38.91 30.47 12.34
CA ASP A 316 40.20 30.11 12.96
C ASP A 316 40.29 28.61 13.31
N THR A 317 39.16 27.92 13.40
CA THR A 317 39.11 26.47 13.67
C THR A 317 39.30 25.61 12.41
N VAL A 318 39.34 26.22 11.21
CA VAL A 318 39.42 25.52 9.92
C VAL A 318 40.84 25.59 9.35
N PRO A 319 41.41 24.47 8.88
CA PRO A 319 42.69 24.48 8.16
C PRO A 319 42.66 25.40 6.93
N LYS A 320 43.70 26.23 6.73
CA LYS A 320 43.73 27.19 5.61
C LYS A 320 43.74 26.52 4.23
N ASP A 321 44.24 25.31 4.15
CA ASP A 321 44.25 24.45 2.96
C ASP A 321 43.03 23.52 2.89
N SER A 322 42.03 23.68 3.77
CA SER A 322 40.82 22.85 3.78
C SER A 322 40.13 22.82 2.41
N ARG A 323 39.72 21.62 2.03
CA ARG A 323 38.91 21.34 0.84
C ARG A 323 37.53 20.78 1.20
N CYS A 324 37.10 20.98 2.44
CA CYS A 324 35.80 20.50 2.89
C CYS A 324 34.67 21.17 2.09
N PRO A 325 33.77 20.39 1.46
CA PRO A 325 32.64 20.94 0.73
C PRO A 325 31.57 21.44 1.72
N THR A 326 31.26 22.74 1.64
CA THR A 326 30.13 23.36 2.36
C THR A 326 28.85 23.39 1.52
N PHE A 327 28.96 23.05 0.22
CA PHE A 327 27.88 22.86 -0.73
C PHE A 327 28.15 21.61 -1.57
N ALA A 328 27.08 20.87 -1.88
CA ALA A 328 27.12 19.84 -2.91
C ALA A 328 25.77 19.80 -3.67
N SER A 329 25.85 19.44 -4.95
CA SER A 329 24.70 19.00 -5.74
C SER A 329 25.08 17.72 -6.45
N MET A 330 24.31 16.65 -6.25
CA MET A 330 24.60 15.33 -6.82
C MET A 330 23.36 14.70 -7.42
N VAL A 331 23.56 13.84 -8.42
CA VAL A 331 22.47 13.09 -9.06
C VAL A 331 22.60 11.61 -8.76
N ALA A 332 21.53 11.07 -8.18
CA ALA A 332 21.35 9.65 -7.93
C ALA A 332 20.33 9.06 -8.91
N TYR A 333 20.45 7.76 -9.16
CA TYR A 333 19.51 6.98 -9.95
C TYR A 333 19.09 5.75 -9.16
N ILE A 334 17.88 5.24 -9.42
CA ILE A 334 17.36 4.04 -8.78
C ILE A 334 17.07 3.03 -9.89
N LYS A 335 17.76 1.89 -9.87
CA LYS A 335 17.60 0.83 -10.87
C LYS A 335 16.42 -0.06 -10.53
N ASN A 336 15.22 0.39 -10.86
CA ASN A 336 14.00 -0.40 -10.81
C ASN A 336 13.01 0.06 -11.90
N GLU A 337 11.92 -0.68 -12.08
CA GLU A 337 10.93 -0.38 -13.11
C GLU A 337 10.32 1.03 -12.97
N ARG A 338 10.03 1.46 -11.74
CA ARG A 338 9.36 2.73 -11.45
C ARG A 338 10.22 3.96 -11.77
N TRP A 339 11.53 3.89 -11.52
CA TRP A 339 12.43 5.04 -11.53
C TRP A 339 13.57 4.96 -12.56
N ASP A 340 13.62 3.90 -13.37
CA ASP A 340 14.63 3.78 -14.40
C ASP A 340 14.65 5.00 -15.35
N GLY A 341 15.82 5.62 -15.44
CA GLY A 341 16.07 6.85 -16.20
C GLY A 341 15.70 8.17 -15.49
N VAL A 342 15.03 8.16 -14.34
CA VAL A 342 14.64 9.38 -13.62
C VAL A 342 15.76 9.86 -12.68
N PRO A 343 16.34 11.05 -12.89
CA PRO A 343 17.36 11.60 -11.99
C PRO A 343 16.75 12.15 -10.69
N PHE A 344 17.37 11.77 -9.58
CA PHE A 344 17.15 12.34 -8.26
C PHE A 344 18.27 13.31 -7.92
N ILE A 345 17.97 14.61 -7.93
CA ILE A 345 18.93 15.69 -7.74
C ILE A 345 18.90 16.12 -6.26
N LEU A 346 19.96 15.80 -5.53
CA LEU A 346 20.13 16.15 -4.12
C LEU A 346 21.01 17.40 -4.00
N LYS A 347 20.51 18.44 -3.34
CA LYS A 347 21.20 19.73 -3.14
C LYS A 347 21.28 20.05 -1.66
N ALA A 348 22.47 20.28 -1.14
CA ALA A 348 22.67 20.70 0.25
C ALA A 348 23.75 21.77 0.32
N GLY A 349 23.54 22.81 1.12
CA GLY A 349 24.61 23.76 1.41
C GLY A 349 24.33 24.73 2.55
N LYS A 350 25.42 25.28 3.08
CA LYS A 350 25.45 26.33 4.10
C LYS A 350 25.82 27.68 3.49
N ALA A 351 25.57 28.76 4.23
CA ALA A 351 25.83 30.13 3.79
C ALA A 351 25.14 30.48 2.45
N LEU A 352 23.90 30.02 2.25
CA LEU A 352 23.10 30.27 1.05
C LEU A 352 22.15 31.45 1.24
N ASN A 353 21.38 31.80 0.21
CA ASN A 353 20.51 32.97 0.23
C ASN A 353 19.27 32.87 1.16
N GLU A 354 18.90 31.67 1.63
CA GLU A 354 17.68 31.47 2.43
C GLU A 354 17.76 30.15 3.22
N GLN A 355 16.94 30.04 4.27
CA GLN A 355 16.66 28.75 4.91
C GLN A 355 15.55 28.03 4.13
N LYS A 356 15.82 26.83 3.64
CA LYS A 356 14.81 26.04 2.91
C LYS A 356 15.12 24.56 2.92
N THR A 357 14.13 23.74 3.27
CA THR A 357 14.09 22.32 2.95
C THR A 357 12.84 22.05 2.13
N GLU A 358 13.01 21.49 0.94
CA GLU A 358 11.91 21.30 0.00
C GLU A 358 12.16 20.12 -0.93
N VAL A 359 11.10 19.36 -1.20
CA VAL A 359 11.04 18.38 -2.28
C VAL A 359 10.30 19.01 -3.45
N ARG A 360 10.83 18.86 -4.66
CA ARG A 360 10.20 19.26 -5.91
C ARG A 360 10.18 18.09 -6.88
N ILE A 361 8.99 17.72 -7.32
CA ILE A 361 8.78 16.68 -8.33
C ILE A 361 8.34 17.41 -9.60
N GLN A 362 9.18 17.41 -10.64
CA GLN A 362 8.88 18.04 -11.90
C GLN A 362 8.34 16.99 -12.88
N PHE A 363 7.14 17.20 -13.38
CA PHE A 363 6.50 16.32 -14.36
C PHE A 363 7.06 16.57 -15.76
N LYS A 364 6.88 15.61 -16.67
CA LYS A 364 7.26 15.74 -18.07
C LYS A 364 6.46 16.82 -18.78
N ASP A 365 6.98 17.23 -19.95
CA ASP A 365 6.27 18.16 -20.83
C ASP A 365 4.95 17.55 -21.32
N VAL A 366 3.92 18.38 -21.46
CA VAL A 366 2.69 17.98 -22.17
C VAL A 366 3.05 17.75 -23.63
N THR A 367 2.59 16.65 -24.22
CA THR A 367 2.86 16.30 -25.62
C THR A 367 2.48 17.44 -26.56
N SER A 368 3.40 17.80 -27.45
CA SER A 368 3.28 18.92 -28.39
C SER A 368 1.98 18.86 -29.19
N GLY A 369 1.21 19.95 -29.14
CA GLY A 369 -0.09 20.09 -29.79
C GLY A 369 -0.55 21.55 -29.78
N ILE A 370 -1.74 21.81 -29.21
CA ILE A 370 -2.40 23.12 -29.17
C ILE A 370 -1.58 24.18 -28.42
N PHE A 371 -0.80 23.75 -27.42
CA PHE A 371 -0.01 24.64 -26.60
C PHE A 371 1.48 24.53 -26.95
N LYS A 372 2.09 25.66 -27.27
CA LYS A 372 3.52 25.79 -27.56
C LYS A 372 4.23 26.36 -26.33
N ASP A 373 5.33 25.75 -25.92
CA ASP A 373 6.20 26.23 -24.83
C ASP A 373 5.52 26.37 -23.46
N ILE A 374 4.63 25.44 -23.10
CA ILE A 374 4.00 25.41 -21.78
C ILE A 374 4.97 24.93 -20.69
N PRO A 375 5.05 25.63 -19.53
CA PRO A 375 5.81 25.18 -18.37
C PRO A 375 5.36 23.81 -17.83
N ARG A 376 6.33 23.01 -17.38
CA ARG A 376 6.09 21.74 -16.70
C ARG A 376 5.32 21.95 -15.39
N ASN A 377 4.45 21.00 -15.06
CA ASN A 377 3.83 20.97 -13.74
C ASN A 377 4.87 20.56 -12.69
N GLU A 378 4.69 21.05 -11.46
CA GLU A 378 5.57 20.69 -10.35
C GLU A 378 4.76 20.47 -9.08
N LEU A 379 4.94 19.32 -8.42
CA LEU A 379 4.49 19.12 -7.05
C LEU A 379 5.62 19.54 -6.11
N VAL A 380 5.32 20.43 -5.17
CA VAL A 380 6.28 20.95 -4.21
C VAL A 380 5.81 20.64 -2.80
N ILE A 381 6.68 19.98 -2.02
CA ILE A 381 6.48 19.70 -0.60
C ILE A 381 7.56 20.46 0.15
N ARG A 382 7.19 21.60 0.73
CA ARG A 382 8.11 22.41 1.53
C ARG A 382 8.09 21.91 2.96
N VAL A 383 9.22 21.34 3.38
CA VAL A 383 9.39 20.77 4.71
C VAL A 383 9.62 21.86 5.75
N GLN A 384 10.39 22.90 5.43
CA GLN A 384 10.58 24.07 6.28
C GLN A 384 11.27 25.21 5.52
N PRO A 385 11.15 26.48 5.95
CA PRO A 385 10.11 26.99 6.86
C PRO A 385 8.76 27.09 6.14
N ASN A 386 7.68 27.32 6.89
CA ASN A 386 6.30 27.44 6.37
C ASN A 386 5.88 26.17 5.61
N GLU A 387 5.64 25.12 6.39
CA GLU A 387 5.18 23.80 5.97
C GLU A 387 4.02 23.93 4.98
N SER A 388 4.21 23.39 3.78
CA SER A 388 3.24 23.54 2.69
C SER A 388 3.37 22.45 1.63
N VAL A 389 2.25 22.16 0.97
CA VAL A 389 2.17 21.33 -0.23
C VAL A 389 1.48 22.14 -1.30
N TYR A 390 2.09 22.28 -2.47
CA TYR A 390 1.43 22.96 -3.59
C TYR A 390 1.78 22.35 -4.93
N ILE A 391 0.84 22.42 -5.87
CA ILE A 391 1.03 21.95 -7.25
C ILE A 391 1.04 23.16 -8.16
N LYS A 392 2.17 23.41 -8.81
CA LYS A 392 2.27 24.35 -9.93
C LYS A 392 1.65 23.74 -11.17
N MET A 393 0.71 24.47 -11.76
CA MET A 393 -0.03 24.06 -12.95
C MET A 393 -0.28 25.23 -13.88
N ASN A 394 -0.67 24.91 -15.11
CA ASN A 394 -1.03 25.90 -16.11
C ASN A 394 -2.54 26.12 -16.07
N SER A 395 -2.96 27.39 -16.03
CA SER A 395 -4.37 27.79 -16.08
C SER A 395 -4.56 28.91 -17.09
N LYS A 396 -5.81 29.20 -17.43
CA LYS A 396 -6.15 30.39 -18.22
C LYS A 396 -5.92 31.64 -17.35
N LEU A 397 -5.24 32.65 -17.89
CA LEU A 397 -5.13 33.96 -17.26
C LEU A 397 -6.55 34.51 -17.00
N PRO A 398 -6.92 34.87 -15.75
CA PRO A 398 -8.23 35.44 -15.47
C PRO A 398 -8.49 36.70 -16.31
N GLY A 399 -9.67 36.76 -16.93
CA GLY A 399 -10.06 37.86 -17.82
C GLY A 399 -10.50 37.39 -19.21
N LEU A 400 -10.43 38.32 -20.17
CA LEU A 400 -10.93 38.15 -21.54
C LEU A 400 -9.94 37.44 -22.48
N SER A 401 -8.66 37.34 -22.09
CA SER A 401 -7.60 36.68 -22.86
C SER A 401 -7.65 35.15 -22.71
N MET A 402 -7.27 34.40 -23.75
CA MET A 402 -7.05 32.94 -23.71
C MET A 402 -5.59 32.55 -23.43
N GLN A 403 -4.75 33.52 -23.02
CA GLN A 403 -3.36 33.24 -22.64
C GLN A 403 -3.29 32.33 -21.41
N THR A 404 -2.31 31.45 -21.40
CA THR A 404 -2.00 30.57 -20.28
C THR A 404 -1.07 31.26 -19.28
N VAL A 405 -1.29 31.04 -18.00
CA VAL A 405 -0.44 31.50 -16.89
C VAL A 405 -0.15 30.33 -15.95
N VAL A 406 1.02 30.33 -15.31
CA VAL A 406 1.35 29.38 -14.25
C VAL A 406 0.71 29.86 -12.94
N THR A 407 -0.02 28.97 -12.28
CA THR A 407 -0.63 29.19 -10.97
C THR A 407 -0.48 27.93 -10.13
N GLU A 408 -1.08 27.90 -8.94
CA GLU A 408 -0.90 26.84 -7.97
C GLU A 408 -2.18 26.47 -7.24
N LEU A 409 -2.29 25.19 -6.89
CA LEU A 409 -3.17 24.74 -5.81
C LEU A 409 -2.33 24.63 -4.55
N ASP A 410 -2.69 25.38 -3.50
CA ASP A 410 -1.89 25.53 -2.29
C ASP A 410 -2.58 24.96 -1.04
N LEU A 411 -1.80 24.20 -0.25
CA LEU A 411 -2.04 23.87 1.13
C LEU A 411 -0.88 24.37 1.99
N THR A 412 -0.97 25.61 2.47
CA THR A 412 -0.08 26.13 3.51
C THR A 412 -0.64 25.81 4.91
N TYR A 413 0.10 25.01 5.71
CA TYR A 413 -0.39 24.46 6.97
C TYR A 413 -0.75 25.55 7.98
N ARG A 414 0.11 26.56 8.14
CA ARG A 414 -0.13 27.69 9.06
C ARG A 414 -1.42 28.45 8.75
N ARG A 415 -1.85 28.48 7.48
CA ARG A 415 -3.09 29.13 7.05
C ARG A 415 -4.30 28.22 7.23
N ARG A 416 -4.18 26.93 6.88
CA ARG A 416 -5.29 25.97 6.87
C ARG A 416 -5.60 25.36 8.24
N PHE A 417 -4.58 25.23 9.08
CA PHE A 417 -4.60 24.59 10.39
C PHE A 417 -4.08 25.54 11.47
N SER A 418 -4.55 26.79 11.47
CA SER A 418 -4.09 27.86 12.37
C SER A 418 -4.16 27.51 13.86
N ASP A 419 -5.09 26.64 14.22
CA ASP A 419 -5.37 26.27 15.61
C ASP A 419 -4.57 25.04 16.07
N LEU A 420 -3.84 24.40 15.15
CA LEU A 420 -3.00 23.24 15.44
C LEU A 420 -1.54 23.64 15.53
N LYS A 421 -0.87 23.17 16.58
CA LYS A 421 0.58 23.31 16.70
C LYS A 421 1.25 22.08 16.07
N ILE A 422 2.07 22.33 15.04
CA ILE A 422 2.94 21.30 14.47
C ILE A 422 4.00 20.93 15.52
N PRO A 423 4.13 19.65 15.90
CA PRO A 423 5.14 19.22 16.87
C PRO A 423 6.54 19.36 16.28
N GLU A 424 7.52 19.66 17.12
CA GLU A 424 8.93 19.61 16.71
C GLU A 424 9.36 18.16 16.42
N ALA A 425 10.35 17.97 15.54
CA ALA A 425 10.79 16.63 15.14
C ALA A 425 11.17 15.72 16.32
N TYR A 426 11.86 16.25 17.32
CA TYR A 426 12.23 15.49 18.52
C TYR A 426 11.03 15.13 19.40
N GLU A 427 9.96 15.93 19.42
CA GLU A 427 8.72 15.57 20.10
C GLU A 427 8.15 14.30 19.47
N SER A 428 8.03 14.27 18.13
CA SER A 428 7.52 13.09 17.42
C SER A 428 8.40 11.87 17.63
N LEU A 429 9.73 11.98 17.52
CA LEU A 429 10.60 10.81 17.60
C LEU A 429 10.69 10.25 19.02
N ILE A 430 10.75 11.09 20.06
CA ILE A 430 10.73 10.59 21.44
C ILE A 430 9.40 9.87 21.73
N LEU A 431 8.28 10.37 21.19
CA LEU A 431 7.00 9.70 21.29
C LEU A 431 6.97 8.36 20.54
N ASP A 432 7.50 8.30 19.32
CA ASP A 432 7.60 7.07 18.54
C ASP A 432 8.46 6.03 19.30
N ALA A 433 9.55 6.47 19.95
CA ALA A 433 10.37 5.62 20.82
C ALA A 433 9.66 5.17 22.12
N LEU A 434 8.75 5.97 22.68
CA LEU A 434 7.87 5.53 23.79
C LEU A 434 6.85 4.48 23.31
N LYS A 435 6.37 4.60 22.07
CA LYS A 435 5.43 3.66 21.45
C LYS A 435 6.06 2.37 20.96
N GLY A 436 7.39 2.33 20.79
CA GLY A 436 8.08 1.20 20.16
C GLY A 436 7.94 1.20 18.64
N ASP A 437 7.57 2.34 18.05
CA ASP A 437 7.43 2.49 16.61
C ASP A 437 8.78 2.85 15.97
N HIS A 438 9.32 1.91 15.20
CA HIS A 438 10.59 2.05 14.52
C HIS A 438 10.49 2.64 13.10
N SER A 439 9.28 2.96 12.61
CA SER A 439 9.06 3.41 11.22
C SER A 439 9.88 4.66 10.84
N ASN A 440 10.14 5.53 11.82
CA ASN A 440 10.86 6.79 11.66
C ASN A 440 12.31 6.74 12.20
N PHE A 441 12.88 5.54 12.35
CA PHE A 441 14.25 5.32 12.81
C PHE A 441 15.06 4.52 11.79
N VAL A 442 16.37 4.76 11.74
CA VAL A 442 17.25 4.14 10.75
C VAL A 442 17.67 2.73 11.21
N ARG A 443 17.34 1.72 10.41
CA ARG A 443 17.74 0.31 10.65
C ARG A 443 19.22 0.07 10.30
N ASP A 444 19.79 -0.99 10.84
CA ASP A 444 21.19 -1.35 10.59
C ASP A 444 21.52 -1.58 9.11
N ASP A 445 20.70 -2.36 8.40
CA ASP A 445 20.83 -2.67 6.98
C ASP A 445 20.54 -1.48 6.07
N GLU A 446 19.66 -0.58 6.52
CA GLU A 446 19.39 0.72 5.90
C GLU A 446 20.64 1.60 5.95
N LEU A 447 21.31 1.65 7.10
CA LEU A 447 22.53 2.40 7.27
C LEU A 447 23.68 1.80 6.45
N ASP A 448 23.83 0.48 6.40
CA ASP A 448 24.82 -0.20 5.54
C ASP A 448 24.61 0.13 4.05
N ALA A 449 23.36 0.00 3.58
CA ALA A 449 23.01 0.30 2.21
C ALA A 449 23.22 1.78 1.86
N SER A 450 22.94 2.69 2.80
CA SER A 450 23.20 4.12 2.63
C SER A 450 24.69 4.41 2.45
N TRP A 451 25.55 3.87 3.30
CA TRP A 451 26.99 4.13 3.23
C TRP A 451 27.63 3.51 1.99
N ARG A 452 27.15 2.35 1.53
CA ARG A 452 27.57 1.75 0.25
C ARG A 452 27.42 2.73 -0.93
N ILE A 453 26.40 3.58 -0.92
CA ILE A 453 26.12 4.53 -2.00
C ILE A 453 27.12 5.70 -1.99
N PHE A 454 27.48 6.21 -0.81
CA PHE A 454 28.25 7.45 -0.65
C PHE A 454 29.74 7.24 -0.42
N SER A 455 30.15 6.15 0.24
CA SER A 455 31.56 5.92 0.59
C SER A 455 32.54 5.99 -0.59
N PRO A 456 32.25 5.42 -1.78
CA PRO A 456 33.16 5.54 -2.91
C PRO A 456 33.41 6.99 -3.35
N LEU A 457 32.38 7.85 -3.33
CA LEU A 457 32.52 9.27 -3.63
C LEU A 457 33.30 9.99 -2.54
N LEU A 458 33.02 9.69 -1.27
CA LEU A 458 33.70 10.32 -0.15
C LEU A 458 35.19 10.00 -0.14
N HIS A 459 35.57 8.73 -0.30
CA HIS A 459 36.98 8.33 -0.44
C HIS A 459 37.63 8.95 -1.66
N TYR A 460 36.92 9.02 -2.80
CA TYR A 460 37.41 9.74 -3.98
C TYR A 460 37.71 11.22 -3.68
N LEU A 461 36.85 11.92 -2.92
CA LEU A 461 37.08 13.32 -2.55
C LEU A 461 38.21 13.49 -1.53
N ASP A 462 38.30 12.59 -0.55
CA ASP A 462 39.30 12.65 0.53
C ASP A 462 40.72 12.31 0.00
N ASP A 463 40.83 11.31 -0.89
CA ASP A 463 42.11 10.84 -1.43
C ASP A 463 42.66 11.74 -2.54
N ASN A 464 41.80 12.38 -3.32
CA ASN A 464 42.21 13.19 -4.48
C ASN A 464 42.34 14.66 -4.13
N LYS A 465 43.52 15.02 -3.62
CA LYS A 465 43.89 16.40 -3.28
C LYS A 465 43.82 17.39 -4.45
N GLU A 466 43.82 16.95 -5.70
CA GLU A 466 43.66 17.87 -6.85
C GLU A 466 42.23 18.41 -7.00
N ILE A 467 41.24 17.81 -6.32
CA ILE A 467 39.85 18.24 -6.40
C ILE A 467 39.63 19.46 -5.49
N ILE A 468 39.37 20.61 -6.10
CA ILE A 468 39.14 21.87 -5.39
C ILE A 468 37.63 22.19 -5.44
N PRO A 469 36.96 22.38 -4.28
CA PRO A 469 35.58 22.84 -4.27
C PRO A 469 35.45 24.22 -4.93
N MET A 470 34.41 24.40 -5.73
CA MET A 470 34.14 25.70 -6.36
C MET A 470 33.77 26.75 -5.32
N GLU A 471 34.39 27.92 -5.39
CA GLU A 471 34.04 29.02 -4.50
C GLU A 471 32.67 29.59 -4.87
N TYR A 472 31.85 29.87 -3.87
CA TYR A 472 30.59 30.62 -4.03
C TYR A 472 30.45 31.70 -2.95
N PRO A 473 29.95 32.90 -3.28
CA PRO A 473 29.80 33.95 -2.27
C PRO A 473 28.81 33.55 -1.18
N TYR A 474 29.10 33.91 0.08
CA TYR A 474 28.15 33.80 1.17
C TYR A 474 26.85 34.53 0.80
N GLY A 475 25.71 33.86 0.96
CA GLY A 475 24.38 34.40 0.65
C GLY A 475 23.95 34.20 -0.80
N SER A 476 24.75 33.54 -1.64
CA SER A 476 24.36 33.16 -3.01
C SER A 476 23.51 31.88 -3.04
N ARG A 477 23.07 31.45 -4.22
CA ARG A 477 22.35 30.17 -4.41
C ARG A 477 23.27 28.94 -4.41
N GLY A 478 24.58 29.14 -4.37
CA GLY A 478 25.61 28.10 -4.56
C GLY A 478 26.54 28.44 -5.72
N PRO A 479 27.35 27.47 -6.19
CA PRO A 479 28.26 27.64 -7.33
C PRO A 479 27.52 28.10 -8.59
N ALA A 480 28.18 28.93 -9.42
CA ALA A 480 27.58 29.52 -10.63
C ALA A 480 27.10 28.46 -11.65
N VAL A 481 27.76 27.31 -11.70
CA VAL A 481 27.44 26.19 -12.60
C VAL A 481 26.22 25.35 -12.16
N LEU A 482 25.60 25.67 -11.02
CA LEU A 482 24.51 24.87 -10.45
C LEU A 482 23.28 24.78 -11.37
N ASP A 483 22.87 25.91 -11.95
CA ASP A 483 21.68 25.95 -12.80
C ASP A 483 21.95 25.17 -14.11
N ASP A 484 23.14 25.29 -14.71
CA ASP A 484 23.57 24.48 -15.87
C ASP A 484 23.65 22.99 -15.54
N PHE A 485 24.24 22.65 -14.39
CA PHE A 485 24.36 21.28 -13.91
C PHE A 485 22.98 20.64 -13.77
N THR A 486 22.04 21.27 -13.06
CA THR A 486 20.68 20.71 -12.89
C THR A 486 19.91 20.65 -14.21
N SER A 487 20.11 21.63 -15.11
CA SER A 487 19.50 21.62 -16.44
C SER A 487 19.99 20.46 -17.31
N SER A 488 21.27 20.06 -17.18
CA SER A 488 21.81 18.90 -17.89
C SER A 488 21.16 17.57 -17.48
N TYR A 489 20.50 17.53 -16.31
CA TYR A 489 19.72 16.39 -15.82
C TYR A 489 18.20 16.60 -15.96
N GLY A 490 17.78 17.43 -16.91
CA GLY A 490 16.38 17.57 -17.30
C GLY A 490 15.59 18.62 -16.52
N TYR A 491 16.15 19.25 -15.49
CA TYR A 491 15.43 20.31 -14.78
C TYR A 491 15.22 21.52 -15.69
N LYS A 492 13.96 21.86 -15.96
CA LYS A 492 13.61 23.10 -16.66
C LYS A 492 13.18 24.15 -15.64
N PHE A 493 14.00 25.18 -15.45
CA PHE A 493 13.59 26.34 -14.66
C PHE A 493 12.62 27.19 -15.48
N SER A 494 11.35 27.23 -15.10
CA SER A 494 10.35 28.10 -15.73
C SER A 494 10.19 29.40 -14.93
N ASP A 495 10.83 30.48 -15.40
CA ASP A 495 10.61 31.84 -14.88
C ASP A 495 9.40 32.51 -15.56
N ALA A 496 8.34 31.73 -15.82
CA ALA A 496 7.20 32.16 -16.63
C ALA A 496 6.57 33.44 -16.03
N ALA A 497 6.91 34.59 -16.61
CA ALA A 497 6.29 35.90 -16.43
C ALA A 497 5.98 36.32 -14.96
N GLY A 498 6.90 36.10 -14.02
CA GLY A 498 6.77 36.62 -12.66
C GLY A 498 5.96 35.74 -11.71
N TYR A 499 5.94 34.42 -11.92
CA TYR A 499 5.45 33.48 -10.90
C TYR A 499 6.26 33.64 -9.60
N GLN A 500 5.64 34.25 -8.58
CA GLN A 500 6.17 34.39 -7.23
C GLN A 500 5.25 33.67 -6.26
N TRP A 501 5.84 32.80 -5.43
CA TRP A 501 5.11 32.04 -4.43
C TRP A 501 5.83 32.03 -3.07
N PRO A 502 5.13 32.34 -1.96
CA PRO A 502 3.76 32.87 -1.92
C PRO A 502 3.68 34.29 -2.49
N MET A 503 2.52 34.70 -3.00
CA MET A 503 2.28 36.13 -3.29
C MET A 503 2.50 36.91 -1.98
N GLN A 504 3.40 37.88 -1.99
CA GLN A 504 3.54 38.81 -0.88
C GLN A 504 2.25 39.62 -0.78
N GLU A 505 1.48 39.46 0.30
CA GLU A 505 0.40 40.39 0.61
C GLU A 505 1.03 41.77 0.87
N GLU A 506 0.68 42.76 0.05
CA GLU A 506 0.92 44.16 0.41
C GLU A 506 0.10 44.50 1.66
N GLY A 507 0.77 44.50 2.82
CA GLY A 507 0.47 45.35 3.98
C GLY A 507 -0.82 45.07 4.77
N LYS A 508 -0.69 44.27 5.84
CA LYS A 508 -1.30 44.62 7.14
C LYS A 508 -0.23 44.58 8.22
N PHE A 509 0.44 45.70 8.41
CA PHE A 509 1.22 45.95 9.63
C PHE A 509 0.29 45.86 10.84
N SER A 510 0.45 44.83 11.66
CA SER A 510 0.00 44.90 13.05
C SER A 510 0.91 45.89 13.77
N LYS A 511 0.34 47.03 14.20
CA LYS A 511 1.03 47.95 15.10
C LYS A 511 1.46 47.20 16.37
N ASN A 512 2.77 47.11 16.59
CA ASN A 512 3.33 47.13 17.93
C ASN A 512 4.37 48.26 17.99
N PRO A 513 4.41 49.04 19.09
CA PRO A 513 5.13 50.30 19.15
C PRO A 513 6.61 50.07 19.52
N GLY A 514 7.48 50.89 18.92
CA GLY A 514 8.87 51.05 19.34
C GLY A 514 9.85 50.50 18.32
N PHE A 515 10.25 51.34 17.37
CA PHE A 515 11.64 51.73 17.08
C PHE A 515 11.60 52.62 15.83
N ASP A 516 11.85 53.91 16.03
CA ASP A 516 11.93 54.94 14.98
C ASP A 516 13.16 54.75 14.07
N ASP A 517 12.94 55.13 12.81
CA ASP A 517 13.82 55.76 11.82
C ASP A 517 15.27 55.29 11.61
N GLN A 518 15.53 54.72 10.43
CA GLN A 518 16.26 55.38 9.33
C GLN A 518 16.46 54.39 8.15
N PHE A 519 16.45 54.92 6.92
CA PHE A 519 16.99 54.42 5.64
C PHE A 519 15.98 54.45 4.47
N GLU A 520 16.06 55.54 3.70
CA GLU A 520 15.47 55.70 2.37
C GLU A 520 16.17 54.80 1.32
N LEU A 521 15.40 54.11 0.48
CA LEU A 521 15.88 53.33 -0.65
C LEU A 521 15.64 54.06 -1.99
N ARG A 522 16.73 54.46 -2.65
CA ARG A 522 16.75 54.98 -4.03
C ARG A 522 16.73 53.82 -5.04
N LEU A 523 15.83 53.88 -6.01
CA LEU A 523 15.87 53.07 -7.25
C LEU A 523 16.85 53.69 -8.26
N PRO A 524 17.55 52.85 -9.07
CA PRO A 524 17.91 53.30 -10.42
C PRO A 524 17.62 52.26 -11.53
N SER A 525 16.80 52.74 -12.48
CA SER A 525 16.98 52.77 -13.94
C SER A 525 17.44 51.52 -14.72
N ARG A 526 16.52 51.01 -15.55
CA ARG A 526 16.79 50.18 -16.75
C ARG A 526 17.08 51.05 -17.97
N ARG A 527 17.97 50.55 -18.85
CA ARG A 527 17.95 50.52 -20.34
C ARG A 527 19.36 50.20 -20.90
N PRO A 528 19.55 49.88 -22.20
CA PRO A 528 18.66 49.27 -23.21
C PRO A 528 19.34 48.14 -24.04
N ILE A 529 18.60 47.38 -24.86
CA ILE A 529 19.15 46.55 -25.95
C ILE A 529 18.55 46.98 -27.29
N ARG A 530 19.41 46.99 -28.33
CA ARG A 530 19.27 47.53 -29.70
C ARG A 530 18.32 46.74 -30.63
N GLN A 531 17.75 47.48 -31.59
CA GLN A 531 16.90 47.08 -32.75
C GLN A 531 17.76 46.54 -33.93
N TYR A 532 17.32 45.90 -35.04
CA TYR A 532 16.15 45.90 -35.98
C TYR A 532 16.37 44.74 -37.02
N PRO A 533 15.63 44.58 -38.17
CA PRO A 533 14.18 44.56 -38.46
C PRO A 533 13.75 43.40 -39.43
N HIS A 534 12.45 43.19 -39.67
CA HIS A 534 11.83 43.15 -41.00
C HIS A 534 10.29 43.03 -40.94
N THR A 535 9.66 43.44 -42.03
CA THR A 535 8.36 44.11 -42.21
C THR A 535 7.31 43.24 -42.87
N HIS A 536 6.01 43.39 -42.53
CA HIS A 536 4.96 43.91 -43.44
C HIS A 536 3.51 43.90 -42.86
N ASN A 537 2.90 45.10 -42.83
CA ASN A 537 1.56 45.54 -43.29
C ASN A 537 0.29 44.73 -42.94
N MET A 538 -0.66 45.32 -42.16
CA MET A 538 -1.87 46.10 -42.56
C MET A 538 -3.15 45.21 -42.43
N THR A 539 -4.32 45.53 -41.84
CA THR A 539 -5.00 46.70 -41.23
C THR A 539 -6.22 46.16 -40.41
N PRO A 540 -6.71 46.80 -39.32
CA PRO A 540 -7.93 46.43 -38.55
C PRO A 540 -9.18 47.16 -39.13
N PRO A 541 -10.38 47.34 -38.51
CA PRO A 541 -11.05 46.78 -37.30
C PRO A 541 -12.54 46.36 -37.54
N GLN A 542 -13.28 45.86 -36.53
CA GLN A 542 -14.56 46.44 -36.06
C GLN A 542 -15.26 45.60 -34.97
N ASP A 543 -15.61 46.26 -33.87
CA ASP A 543 -16.57 45.79 -32.86
C ASP A 543 -18.01 46.07 -33.31
N VAL A 544 -18.95 45.22 -32.89
CA VAL A 544 -20.37 45.59 -32.69
C VAL A 544 -20.83 45.11 -31.31
N PRO A 545 -21.33 46.02 -30.44
CA PRO A 545 -21.66 45.75 -29.04
C PRO A 545 -23.14 45.43 -28.80
N GLY A 546 -23.41 44.75 -27.68
CA GLY A 546 -24.72 44.69 -27.02
C GLY A 546 -24.87 43.38 -26.24
N GLY A 547 -25.23 43.33 -24.97
CA GLY A 547 -25.60 44.31 -23.97
C GLY A 547 -26.07 43.53 -22.73
N ILE A 548 -25.78 44.06 -21.53
CA ILE A 548 -26.67 44.19 -20.36
C ILE A 548 -27.55 42.95 -20.02
N SER A 549 -27.63 42.39 -18.82
CA SER A 549 -27.05 42.59 -17.50
C SER A 549 -27.77 41.62 -16.56
N ASN A 550 -27.13 41.27 -15.44
CA ASN A 550 -27.75 40.99 -14.14
C ASN A 550 -28.86 39.94 -14.03
N LEU A 551 -28.56 38.86 -13.31
CA LEU A 551 -29.27 38.53 -12.07
C LEU A 551 -28.33 37.76 -11.14
N ALA A 552 -28.11 38.35 -9.97
CA ALA A 552 -27.30 37.79 -8.89
C ALA A 552 -28.18 36.97 -7.93
N ARG A 553 -27.54 35.94 -7.34
CA ARG A 553 -27.81 35.27 -6.06
C ARG A 553 -29.15 34.52 -5.89
N GLN A 554 -29.02 33.23 -5.56
CA GLN A 554 -29.33 32.76 -4.20
C GLN A 554 -28.65 31.41 -3.90
N VAL A 555 -27.91 31.38 -2.79
CA VAL A 555 -27.36 30.18 -2.16
C VAL A 555 -28.43 29.64 -1.21
N SER A 556 -28.70 28.35 -1.26
CA SER A 556 -29.40 27.65 -0.17
C SER A 556 -28.55 26.46 0.27
N ASN A 557 -27.96 26.62 1.46
CA ASN A 557 -27.46 25.54 2.28
C ASN A 557 -28.65 24.79 2.86
N THR A 558 -28.71 23.47 2.68
CA THR A 558 -29.30 22.58 3.68
C THR A 558 -28.46 21.30 3.78
N LEU A 559 -27.88 21.11 4.96
CA LEU A 559 -27.32 19.87 5.47
C LEU A 559 -28.47 19.05 6.06
N SER A 560 -28.54 17.76 5.73
CA SER A 560 -29.11 16.75 6.62
C SER A 560 -28.27 15.47 6.55
N LEU A 561 -27.82 15.04 7.73
CA LEU A 561 -27.10 13.80 7.97
C LEU A 561 -28.01 12.59 7.74
N SER A 562 -27.44 11.50 7.21
CA SER A 562 -27.93 10.14 7.47
C SER A 562 -26.76 9.22 7.79
N THR A 563 -26.97 8.41 8.82
CA THR A 563 -26.03 7.59 9.58
C THR A 563 -26.00 6.14 9.07
N SER A 564 -24.81 5.62 8.71
CA SER A 564 -24.21 4.26 8.88
C SER A 564 -25.07 2.96 8.86
N PRO A 565 -24.53 1.76 8.50
CA PRO A 565 -23.15 1.33 8.79
C PRO A 565 -22.39 0.48 7.73
N THR A 566 -21.06 0.61 7.82
CA THR A 566 -19.96 -0.34 7.52
C THR A 566 -20.25 -1.69 6.84
N LEU A 567 -19.65 -1.87 5.65
CA LEU A 567 -19.25 -3.17 5.10
C LEU A 567 -17.81 -3.05 4.58
N GLN A 568 -16.88 -3.76 5.23
CA GLN A 568 -15.47 -3.85 4.83
C GLN A 568 -15.31 -4.90 3.71
N PHE A 569 -14.76 -4.49 2.58
CA PHE A 569 -14.39 -5.38 1.46
C PHE A 569 -12.99 -5.96 1.71
N HIS A 570 -12.89 -7.30 1.81
CA HIS A 570 -11.62 -8.02 1.78
C HIS A 570 -11.32 -8.51 0.35
N SER A 571 -10.11 -8.22 -0.15
CA SER A 571 -9.55 -8.86 -1.36
C SER A 571 -8.41 -9.79 -0.93
N PRO A 572 -8.36 -11.07 -1.37
CA PRO A 572 -7.22 -11.94 -1.09
C PRO A 572 -6.04 -11.65 -2.05
N PRO A 573 -4.78 -11.74 -1.58
CA PRO A 573 -3.59 -11.59 -2.41
C PRO A 573 -3.24 -12.93 -3.06
N ASN A 574 -3.00 -12.96 -4.37
CA ASN A 574 -2.13 -13.96 -5.00
C ASN A 574 -1.63 -13.44 -6.35
N SER A 575 -0.38 -13.00 -6.36
CA SER A 575 0.38 -12.77 -7.58
C SER A 575 1.75 -13.41 -7.40
N PHE A 576 2.02 -14.50 -8.13
CA PHE A 576 3.38 -14.96 -8.35
C PHE A 576 3.53 -15.58 -9.74
N ARG A 577 4.53 -15.09 -10.47
CA ARG A 577 5.20 -15.80 -11.55
C ARG A 577 6.69 -15.86 -11.21
N ALA A 578 7.26 -17.06 -11.31
CA ALA A 578 8.68 -17.35 -11.08
C ALA A 578 9.56 -17.07 -12.32
N PRO A 579 10.86 -16.76 -12.16
CA PRO A 579 11.87 -16.82 -13.23
C PRO A 579 12.75 -18.09 -13.14
N PRO A 580 13.61 -18.40 -14.15
CA PRO A 580 13.98 -19.75 -14.54
C PRO A 580 15.22 -20.37 -13.84
N ARG A 581 15.34 -21.69 -14.00
CA ARG A 581 16.34 -22.60 -13.40
C ARG A 581 17.78 -22.34 -13.87
N GLY A 582 18.71 -22.35 -12.90
CA GLY A 582 20.17 -22.46 -13.01
C GLY A 582 20.71 -23.18 -11.75
N SER A 583 21.79 -23.94 -11.88
CA SER A 583 22.07 -25.14 -11.08
C SER A 583 23.05 -24.96 -9.89
N PHE A 584 22.79 -25.69 -8.79
CA PHE A 584 23.65 -26.16 -7.68
C PHE A 584 24.56 -25.19 -6.88
N SER A 585 24.31 -25.05 -5.57
CA SER A 585 25.10 -25.71 -4.50
C SER A 585 24.52 -25.41 -3.09
N GLN A 586 24.75 -26.34 -2.15
CA GLN A 586 24.06 -26.49 -0.87
C GLN A 586 24.35 -25.40 0.18
N GLY A 587 23.29 -24.93 0.86
CA GLY A 587 23.37 -24.15 2.10
C GLY A 587 21.99 -23.89 2.70
N ARG A 588 21.71 -24.53 3.85
CA ARG A 588 20.53 -24.47 4.75
C ARG A 588 19.37 -23.52 4.37
N SER A 589 18.23 -24.10 4.01
CA SER A 589 16.94 -23.43 3.79
C SER A 589 16.19 -23.15 5.11
N GLY A 590 16.04 -21.88 5.45
CA GLY A 590 15.06 -21.37 6.42
C GLY A 590 13.69 -21.18 5.78
N SER A 591 12.65 -21.52 6.54
CA SER A 591 11.25 -21.67 6.17
C SER A 591 10.50 -20.35 6.01
N TYR A 592 10.00 -20.06 4.80
CA TYR A 592 8.99 -19.01 4.54
C TYR A 592 7.86 -19.57 3.68
N SER A 593 6.98 -20.34 4.31
CA SER A 593 5.68 -20.77 3.76
C SER A 593 4.69 -21.14 4.89
N GLN A 594 4.85 -20.55 6.08
CA GLN A 594 4.09 -20.93 7.29
C GLN A 594 3.07 -19.89 7.79
N ASP A 595 3.19 -18.60 7.44
CA ASP A 595 2.46 -17.56 8.19
C ASP A 595 1.05 -17.19 7.70
N VAL A 596 0.56 -17.77 6.60
CA VAL A 596 -0.89 -17.74 6.28
C VAL A 596 -1.63 -18.95 6.89
N LEU A 597 -0.89 -19.89 7.50
CA LEU A 597 -1.44 -21.03 8.23
C LEU A 597 -1.41 -20.83 9.76
N SER A 598 -0.76 -19.79 10.29
CA SER A 598 -0.51 -19.64 11.73
C SER A 598 -1.72 -19.11 12.53
N ALA A 599 -2.60 -18.30 11.93
CA ALA A 599 -3.84 -17.89 12.59
C ALA A 599 -4.85 -19.04 12.81
N ASN A 600 -4.77 -20.09 11.98
CA ASN A 600 -5.55 -21.33 12.16
C ASN A 600 -4.82 -22.40 12.99
N GLN A 601 -3.61 -22.13 13.47
CA GLN A 601 -2.86 -23.05 14.34
C GLN A 601 -3.08 -22.81 15.83
N LEU A 602 -3.68 -21.68 16.22
CA LEU A 602 -4.00 -21.33 17.61
C LEU A 602 -5.50 -21.38 17.95
N ALA A 603 -6.34 -21.90 17.05
CA ALA A 603 -7.75 -22.18 17.36
C ALA A 603 -7.90 -23.60 17.92
N GLN A 604 -8.65 -23.76 19.01
CA GLN A 604 -8.97 -25.08 19.55
C GLN A 604 -9.74 -25.88 18.48
N ARG A 605 -9.23 -27.06 18.13
CA ARG A 605 -9.83 -27.90 17.09
C ARG A 605 -11.08 -28.58 17.63
N LEU A 606 -12.24 -28.02 17.31
CA LEU A 606 -13.52 -28.65 17.61
C LEU A 606 -13.66 -29.98 16.85
N LYS A 607 -13.91 -31.07 17.58
CA LYS A 607 -14.21 -32.39 17.04
C LYS A 607 -15.72 -32.60 17.01
N PRO A 608 -16.29 -33.16 15.92
CA PRO A 608 -17.71 -33.49 15.90
C PRO A 608 -18.04 -34.56 16.96
N PHE A 609 -19.09 -34.30 17.75
CA PHE A 609 -19.47 -35.10 18.93
C PHE A 609 -19.88 -36.55 18.62
N ASN A 610 -20.16 -36.88 17.35
CA ASN A 610 -20.62 -38.22 16.98
C ASN A 610 -20.30 -38.57 15.52
N THR A 611 -19.03 -38.79 15.16
CA THR A 611 -18.73 -39.42 13.86
C THR A 611 -17.39 -40.17 13.84
N LYS A 612 -17.46 -41.35 13.23
CA LYS A 612 -16.34 -42.10 12.65
C LYS A 612 -15.52 -41.19 11.70
N GLU A 613 -14.27 -41.57 11.42
CA GLU A 613 -13.37 -40.82 10.52
C GLU A 613 -14.11 -40.26 9.28
N ILE A 614 -13.99 -38.95 9.04
CA ILE A 614 -14.68 -38.25 7.94
C ILE A 614 -14.18 -38.82 6.60
N LYS A 615 -15.12 -39.35 5.80
CA LYS A 615 -14.87 -39.87 4.46
C LYS A 615 -15.24 -38.85 3.40
N VAL A 616 -14.30 -38.59 2.51
CA VAL A 616 -14.39 -37.63 1.42
C VAL A 616 -14.27 -38.36 0.09
N LEU A 617 -15.28 -38.26 -0.76
CA LEU A 617 -15.25 -38.78 -2.13
C LEU A 617 -15.06 -37.63 -3.11
N LEU A 618 -13.95 -37.61 -3.84
CA LEU A 618 -13.66 -36.64 -4.89
C LEU A 618 -13.75 -37.33 -6.26
N LEU A 619 -14.56 -36.79 -7.16
CA LEU A 619 -14.79 -37.33 -8.50
C LEU A 619 -14.23 -36.38 -9.56
N GLU A 620 -13.98 -36.91 -10.76
CA GLU A 620 -13.60 -36.14 -11.95
C GLU A 620 -12.23 -35.45 -11.88
N ASN A 621 -11.26 -36.09 -11.23
CA ASN A 621 -9.86 -35.63 -11.21
C ASN A 621 -9.71 -34.20 -10.65
N VAL A 622 -10.19 -33.99 -9.42
CA VAL A 622 -9.94 -32.76 -8.65
C VAL A 622 -8.44 -32.49 -8.53
N ASN A 623 -8.03 -31.22 -8.63
CA ASN A 623 -6.63 -30.81 -8.56
C ASN A 623 -5.97 -31.28 -7.25
N VAL A 624 -4.68 -31.65 -7.34
CA VAL A 624 -3.88 -32.17 -6.21
C VAL A 624 -3.87 -31.21 -5.02
N ALA A 625 -3.85 -29.90 -5.25
CA ALA A 625 -3.86 -28.90 -4.18
C ALA A 625 -5.08 -29.07 -3.24
N GLY A 626 -6.26 -29.33 -3.80
CA GLY A 626 -7.47 -29.57 -2.99
C GLY A 626 -7.43 -30.89 -2.23
N ILE A 627 -6.91 -31.96 -2.87
CA ILE A 627 -6.72 -33.28 -2.24
C ILE A 627 -5.82 -33.16 -1.02
N GLU A 628 -4.68 -32.46 -1.15
CA GLU A 628 -3.70 -32.32 -0.07
C GLU A 628 -4.24 -31.47 1.10
N ILE A 629 -5.03 -30.42 0.83
CA ILE A 629 -5.70 -29.65 1.89
C ILE A 629 -6.64 -30.54 2.73
N LEU A 630 -7.43 -31.38 2.07
CA LEU A 630 -8.38 -32.28 2.74
C LEU A 630 -7.65 -33.39 3.51
N LYS A 631 -6.61 -33.99 2.93
CA LYS A 631 -5.77 -35.00 3.62
C LYS A 631 -5.04 -34.43 4.83
N LYS A 632 -4.57 -33.18 4.75
CA LYS A 632 -3.87 -32.49 5.86
C LYS A 632 -4.75 -32.32 7.11
N GLN A 633 -6.08 -32.34 6.95
CA GLN A 633 -7.03 -32.35 8.06
C GLN A 633 -7.25 -33.72 8.69
N GLY A 634 -6.66 -34.79 8.14
CA GLY A 634 -6.82 -36.17 8.62
C GLY A 634 -8.07 -36.88 8.09
N TYR A 635 -8.68 -36.38 7.00
CA TYR A 635 -9.83 -37.02 6.37
C TYR A 635 -9.42 -38.22 5.50
N GLN A 636 -10.29 -39.23 5.42
CA GLN A 636 -10.15 -40.34 4.47
C GLN A 636 -10.59 -39.88 3.08
N VAL A 637 -9.64 -39.50 2.22
CA VAL A 637 -9.93 -38.99 0.88
C VAL A 637 -9.79 -40.09 -0.18
N GLU A 638 -10.91 -40.48 -0.80
CA GLU A 638 -10.96 -41.30 -2.01
C GLU A 638 -11.10 -40.39 -3.24
N ALA A 639 -10.11 -40.35 -4.12
CA ALA A 639 -10.13 -39.52 -5.33
C ALA A 639 -10.18 -40.39 -6.60
N LEU A 640 -11.24 -40.23 -7.39
CA LEU A 640 -11.45 -40.95 -8.65
C LEU A 640 -11.28 -40.00 -9.84
N LYS A 641 -10.63 -40.50 -10.89
CA LYS A 641 -10.37 -39.72 -12.12
C LYS A 641 -11.61 -39.56 -13.01
N ALA A 642 -12.56 -40.48 -12.92
CA ALA A 642 -13.77 -40.51 -13.74
C ALA A 642 -15.01 -40.08 -12.94
N SER A 643 -16.04 -39.62 -13.66
CA SER A 643 -17.40 -39.54 -13.12
C SER A 643 -17.98 -40.96 -13.00
N LEU A 644 -18.85 -41.18 -12.01
CA LEU A 644 -19.52 -42.46 -11.81
C LEU A 644 -20.93 -42.46 -12.42
N PRO A 645 -21.42 -43.60 -12.95
CA PRO A 645 -22.82 -43.78 -13.26
C PRO A 645 -23.71 -43.64 -12.01
N GLU A 646 -24.98 -43.27 -12.20
CA GLU A 646 -25.92 -42.97 -11.10
C GLU A 646 -26.03 -44.12 -10.07
N ASP A 647 -26.13 -45.38 -10.52
CA ASP A 647 -26.25 -46.54 -9.62
C ASP A 647 -25.01 -46.74 -8.72
N GLN A 648 -23.80 -46.57 -9.29
CA GLN A 648 -22.55 -46.70 -8.55
C GLN A 648 -22.32 -45.49 -7.63
N LEU A 649 -22.78 -44.31 -8.05
CA LEU A 649 -22.74 -43.10 -7.23
C LEU A 649 -23.63 -43.24 -6.00
N ILE A 650 -24.83 -43.81 -6.15
CA ILE A 650 -25.75 -44.12 -5.05
C ILE A 650 -25.12 -45.08 -4.04
N GLU A 651 -24.40 -46.11 -4.50
CA GLU A 651 -23.73 -47.06 -3.60
C GLU A 651 -22.66 -46.36 -2.74
N LYS A 652 -21.82 -45.53 -3.37
CA LYS A 652 -20.74 -44.82 -2.66
C LYS A 652 -21.23 -43.67 -1.79
N ILE A 653 -22.25 -42.93 -2.22
CA ILE A 653 -22.70 -41.72 -1.50
C ILE A 653 -23.34 -42.02 -0.13
N ARG A 654 -23.80 -43.26 0.08
CA ARG A 654 -24.39 -43.71 1.35
C ARG A 654 -23.40 -43.66 2.53
N ASP A 655 -22.10 -43.82 2.29
CA ASP A 655 -21.08 -43.95 3.34
C ASP A 655 -20.15 -42.72 3.46
N VAL A 656 -20.41 -41.63 2.73
CA VAL A 656 -19.53 -40.44 2.70
C VAL A 656 -20.21 -39.22 3.32
N GLN A 657 -19.39 -38.38 3.96
CA GLN A 657 -19.83 -37.13 4.60
C GLN A 657 -19.57 -35.93 3.69
N VAL A 658 -18.55 -36.00 2.84
CA VAL A 658 -18.17 -34.93 1.91
C VAL A 658 -18.07 -35.51 0.51
N VAL A 659 -18.69 -34.85 -0.46
CA VAL A 659 -18.51 -35.18 -1.88
C VAL A 659 -17.99 -33.98 -2.65
N GLY A 660 -16.93 -34.18 -3.43
CA GLY A 660 -16.40 -33.21 -4.37
C GLY A 660 -16.65 -33.66 -5.79
N ILE A 661 -17.28 -32.80 -6.60
CA ILE A 661 -17.61 -33.09 -8.00
C ILE A 661 -17.15 -31.95 -8.90
N ARG A 662 -17.07 -32.20 -10.20
CA ARG A 662 -16.87 -31.15 -11.21
C ARG A 662 -18.12 -31.07 -12.10
N SER A 663 -17.95 -30.93 -13.41
CA SER A 663 -19.03 -30.56 -14.32
C SER A 663 -19.87 -31.75 -14.83
N LYS A 664 -19.38 -32.99 -14.71
CA LYS A 664 -20.00 -34.20 -15.29
C LYS A 664 -20.91 -34.94 -14.33
N THR A 665 -20.50 -35.13 -13.07
CA THR A 665 -21.30 -35.91 -12.11
C THR A 665 -22.56 -35.15 -11.74
N LYS A 666 -23.72 -35.80 -11.87
CA LYS A 666 -25.03 -35.22 -11.53
C LYS A 666 -25.50 -35.73 -10.16
N LEU A 667 -25.73 -34.81 -9.23
CA LEU A 667 -26.36 -35.07 -7.93
C LEU A 667 -27.85 -34.73 -8.03
N THR A 668 -28.61 -35.68 -8.58
CA THR A 668 -30.07 -35.59 -8.72
C THR A 668 -30.76 -35.83 -7.38
N LYS A 669 -32.05 -35.47 -7.27
CA LYS A 669 -32.87 -35.79 -6.11
C LYS A 669 -32.78 -37.26 -5.68
N LYS A 670 -32.80 -38.21 -6.62
CA LYS A 670 -32.66 -39.64 -6.35
C LYS A 670 -31.34 -39.98 -5.64
N VAL A 671 -30.24 -39.39 -6.08
CA VAL A 671 -28.91 -39.60 -5.48
C VAL A 671 -28.85 -38.98 -4.08
N LEU A 672 -29.38 -37.77 -3.92
CA LEU A 672 -29.42 -37.07 -2.62
C LEU A 672 -30.37 -37.75 -1.62
N ASP A 673 -31.41 -38.43 -2.08
CA ASP A 673 -32.32 -39.20 -1.22
C ASP A 673 -31.65 -40.40 -0.56
N GLU A 674 -30.67 -41.00 -1.23
CA GLU A 674 -29.87 -42.12 -0.72
C GLU A 674 -28.68 -41.69 0.14
N ALA A 675 -28.32 -40.39 0.11
CA ALA A 675 -27.17 -39.82 0.80
C ALA A 675 -27.44 -39.58 2.30
N LYS A 676 -27.47 -40.66 3.10
CA LYS A 676 -27.83 -40.60 4.54
C LYS A 676 -26.83 -39.85 5.43
N ASN A 677 -25.54 -39.87 5.07
CA ASN A 677 -24.45 -39.33 5.89
C ASN A 677 -23.87 -38.00 5.35
N LEU A 678 -24.23 -37.61 4.13
CA LEU A 678 -23.65 -36.47 3.43
C LEU A 678 -24.00 -35.15 4.16
N ILE A 679 -23.00 -34.34 4.49
CA ILE A 679 -23.16 -33.02 5.13
C ILE A 679 -22.85 -31.86 4.18
N VAL A 680 -21.98 -32.06 3.19
CA VAL A 680 -21.54 -30.98 2.30
C VAL A 680 -21.11 -31.48 0.92
N ILE A 681 -21.37 -30.65 -0.09
CA ILE A 681 -20.99 -30.85 -1.50
C ILE A 681 -20.06 -29.72 -1.93
N GLY A 682 -18.90 -30.08 -2.49
CA GLY A 682 -17.99 -29.14 -3.14
C GLY A 682 -18.06 -29.26 -4.66
N CYS A 683 -18.53 -28.23 -5.34
CA CYS A 683 -18.44 -28.10 -6.79
C CYS A 683 -17.08 -27.50 -7.14
N PHE A 684 -16.12 -28.32 -7.56
CA PHE A 684 -14.78 -27.93 -8.02
C PHE A 684 -14.83 -27.36 -9.45
N CYS A 685 -15.75 -26.42 -9.65
CA CYS A 685 -15.98 -25.65 -10.87
C CYS A 685 -16.77 -24.37 -10.53
N ILE A 686 -16.91 -23.48 -11.51
CA ILE A 686 -17.66 -22.23 -11.34
C ILE A 686 -19.15 -22.49 -11.16
N GLY A 687 -19.74 -23.37 -11.98
CA GLY A 687 -21.18 -23.65 -11.99
C GLY A 687 -21.61 -24.73 -11.00
N THR A 688 -22.92 -24.74 -10.69
CA THR A 688 -23.57 -25.69 -9.77
C THR A 688 -24.76 -26.43 -10.39
N ASN A 689 -24.98 -26.27 -11.71
CA ASN A 689 -26.12 -26.85 -12.46
C ASN A 689 -26.22 -28.38 -12.38
N GLN A 690 -25.17 -29.05 -11.94
CA GLN A 690 -25.09 -30.48 -11.74
C GLN A 690 -25.63 -30.95 -10.38
N VAL A 691 -26.02 -30.03 -9.49
CA VAL A 691 -26.56 -30.34 -8.15
C VAL A 691 -27.99 -29.81 -8.03
N ASP A 692 -28.90 -30.65 -7.53
CA ASP A 692 -30.23 -30.22 -7.10
C ASP A 692 -30.13 -29.43 -5.78
N LEU A 693 -29.93 -28.11 -5.90
CA LEU A 693 -29.68 -27.22 -4.76
C LEU A 693 -30.84 -27.17 -3.77
N GLN A 694 -32.07 -27.27 -4.26
CA GLN A 694 -33.28 -27.23 -3.43
C GLN A 694 -33.36 -28.50 -2.57
N THR A 695 -33.25 -29.68 -3.18
CA THR A 695 -33.25 -30.94 -2.44
C THR A 695 -32.09 -31.01 -1.45
N ALA A 696 -30.91 -30.50 -1.83
CA ALA A 696 -29.76 -30.40 -0.93
C ALA A 696 -30.05 -29.51 0.30
N ALA A 697 -30.69 -28.35 0.10
CA ALA A 697 -31.05 -27.45 1.18
C ALA A 697 -32.09 -28.08 2.14
N GLU A 698 -33.13 -28.72 1.59
CA GLU A 698 -34.18 -29.41 2.36
C GLU A 698 -33.63 -30.55 3.24
N LYS A 699 -32.50 -31.15 2.86
CA LYS A 699 -31.79 -32.19 3.64
C LYS A 699 -30.70 -31.64 4.57
N GLY A 700 -30.51 -30.32 4.61
CA GLY A 700 -29.46 -29.69 5.42
C GLY A 700 -28.05 -29.92 4.89
N ILE A 701 -27.88 -30.10 3.57
CA ILE A 701 -26.59 -30.33 2.90
C ILE A 701 -26.12 -29.01 2.27
N ALA A 702 -25.00 -28.47 2.74
CA ALA A 702 -24.44 -27.25 2.18
C ALA A 702 -23.71 -27.51 0.85
N VAL A 703 -23.81 -26.59 -0.11
CA VAL A 703 -23.15 -26.66 -1.41
C VAL A 703 -22.23 -25.45 -1.59
N PHE A 704 -20.96 -25.70 -1.91
CA PHE A 704 -19.95 -24.67 -2.17
C PHE A 704 -19.43 -24.78 -3.60
N ASN A 705 -19.04 -23.64 -4.19
CA ASN A 705 -18.37 -23.55 -5.47
C ASN A 705 -17.26 -22.48 -5.41
N SER A 706 -16.61 -22.21 -6.54
CA SER A 706 -15.59 -21.17 -6.66
C SER A 706 -15.96 -20.26 -7.84
N PRO A 707 -16.79 -19.22 -7.64
CA PRO A 707 -17.39 -18.48 -8.75
C PRO A 707 -16.43 -17.54 -9.51
N PHE A 708 -15.26 -17.21 -8.93
CA PHE A 708 -14.39 -16.16 -9.47
C PHE A 708 -12.99 -16.63 -9.92
N SER A 709 -12.58 -17.85 -9.55
CA SER A 709 -11.20 -18.32 -9.70
C SER A 709 -10.68 -18.43 -11.14
N ASN A 710 -11.55 -18.34 -12.15
CA ASN A 710 -11.15 -18.40 -13.56
C ASN A 710 -11.30 -17.07 -14.32
N SER A 711 -11.68 -15.98 -13.64
CA SER A 711 -12.03 -14.72 -14.31
C SER A 711 -10.88 -14.18 -15.17
N ARG A 712 -9.64 -14.32 -14.66
CA ARG A 712 -8.43 -13.91 -15.35
C ARG A 712 -8.12 -14.76 -16.57
N SER A 713 -8.26 -16.07 -16.46
CA SER A 713 -8.00 -17.00 -17.56
C SER A 713 -8.90 -16.72 -18.76
N VAL A 714 -10.17 -16.40 -18.51
CA VAL A 714 -11.11 -16.04 -19.58
C VAL A 714 -10.69 -14.72 -20.23
N ALA A 715 -10.35 -13.70 -19.44
CA ALA A 715 -9.92 -12.40 -19.96
C ALA A 715 -8.64 -12.51 -20.82
N GLU A 716 -7.68 -13.34 -20.41
CA GLU A 716 -6.45 -13.59 -21.18
C GLU A 716 -6.73 -14.33 -22.50
N LEU A 717 -7.65 -15.32 -22.49
CA LEU A 717 -8.06 -15.99 -23.72
C LEU A 717 -8.70 -14.99 -24.70
N VAL A 718 -9.61 -14.13 -24.23
CA VAL A 718 -10.26 -13.13 -25.09
C VAL A 718 -9.25 -12.18 -25.72
N ILE A 719 -8.22 -11.73 -24.99
CA ILE A 719 -7.15 -10.91 -25.56
C ILE A 719 -6.39 -11.68 -26.65
N SER A 720 -6.10 -12.96 -26.41
CA SER A 720 -5.46 -13.82 -27.41
C SER A 720 -6.33 -13.95 -28.67
N GLU A 721 -7.64 -14.12 -28.52
CA GLU A 721 -8.60 -14.21 -29.62
C GLU A 721 -8.69 -12.90 -30.40
N ILE A 722 -8.74 -11.74 -29.73
CA ILE A 722 -8.73 -10.42 -30.37
C ILE A 722 -7.50 -10.29 -31.28
N VAL A 723 -6.31 -10.60 -30.78
CA VAL A 723 -5.08 -10.53 -31.57
C VAL A 723 -5.07 -11.56 -32.70
N ALA A 724 -5.50 -12.79 -32.43
CA ALA A 724 -5.53 -13.85 -33.43
C ALA A 724 -6.49 -13.50 -34.59
N LEU A 725 -7.69 -13.01 -34.29
CA LEU A 725 -8.68 -12.56 -35.27
C LEU A 725 -8.18 -11.34 -36.06
N ALA A 726 -7.62 -10.34 -35.38
CA ALA A 726 -7.10 -9.14 -36.02
C ALA A 726 -5.96 -9.44 -37.02
N ARG A 727 -5.25 -10.54 -36.82
CA ARG A 727 -4.08 -10.95 -37.62
C ARG A 727 -4.36 -12.12 -38.57
N GLU A 728 -5.59 -12.65 -38.61
CA GLU A 728 -5.95 -13.91 -39.27
C GLU A 728 -4.98 -15.06 -38.91
N LEU A 729 -4.50 -15.08 -37.66
CA LEU A 729 -3.37 -15.91 -37.24
C LEU A 729 -3.67 -17.40 -37.38
N THR A 730 -4.87 -17.82 -36.98
CA THR A 730 -5.30 -19.22 -37.02
C THR A 730 -5.40 -19.74 -38.45
N ASP A 731 -5.97 -18.94 -39.35
CA ASP A 731 -6.10 -19.28 -40.77
C ASP A 731 -4.73 -19.42 -41.43
N ARG A 732 -3.83 -18.44 -41.22
CA ARG A 732 -2.45 -18.49 -41.76
C ARG A 732 -1.66 -19.67 -41.20
N SER A 733 -1.85 -20.00 -39.93
CA SER A 733 -1.24 -21.18 -39.30
C SER A 733 -1.76 -22.48 -39.93
N MET A 734 -3.06 -22.61 -40.13
CA MET A 734 -3.67 -23.79 -40.76
C MET A 734 -3.29 -23.94 -42.23
N GLU A 735 -3.22 -22.85 -42.99
CA GLU A 735 -2.74 -22.85 -44.37
C GLU A 735 -1.31 -23.40 -44.44
N LEU A 736 -0.41 -22.91 -43.56
CA LEU A 736 0.98 -23.35 -43.56
C LEU A 736 1.15 -24.80 -43.13
N HIS A 737 0.38 -25.29 -42.15
CA HIS A 737 0.36 -26.72 -41.79
C HIS A 737 -0.11 -27.61 -42.95
N ASN A 738 -0.97 -27.09 -43.83
CA ASN A 738 -1.42 -27.76 -45.05
C ASN A 738 -0.49 -27.51 -46.26
N GLY A 739 0.68 -26.91 -46.05
CA GLY A 739 1.67 -26.64 -47.10
C GLY A 739 1.36 -25.45 -48.00
N VAL A 740 0.38 -24.62 -47.65
CA VAL A 740 -0.01 -23.42 -48.40
C VAL A 740 0.73 -22.20 -47.86
N TRP A 741 1.57 -21.58 -48.70
CA TRP A 741 2.28 -20.34 -48.34
C TRP A 741 1.51 -19.11 -48.79
N ASN A 742 0.88 -18.41 -47.85
CA ASN A 742 0.03 -17.25 -48.12
C ASN A 742 0.40 -16.06 -47.24
N LYS A 743 1.27 -15.18 -47.76
CA LYS A 743 1.75 -13.98 -47.07
C LYS A 743 0.99 -12.75 -47.57
N VAL A 744 -0.06 -12.36 -46.85
CA VAL A 744 -0.89 -11.19 -47.17
C VAL A 744 -1.02 -10.26 -45.95
N SER A 745 -1.14 -8.95 -46.21
CA SER A 745 -1.41 -7.93 -45.19
C SER A 745 -2.83 -7.37 -45.26
N LYS A 746 -3.55 -7.63 -46.36
CA LYS A 746 -4.93 -7.19 -46.55
C LYS A 746 -5.82 -7.89 -45.52
N GLY A 747 -6.60 -7.11 -44.77
CA GLY A 747 -7.48 -7.65 -43.71
C GLY A 747 -6.80 -7.84 -42.35
N CYS A 748 -5.49 -7.63 -42.25
CA CYS A 748 -4.73 -7.76 -41.00
C CYS A 748 -4.48 -6.38 -40.36
N TRP A 749 -4.75 -6.28 -39.05
CA TRP A 749 -4.71 -5.01 -38.31
C TRP A 749 -3.79 -5.08 -37.09
N GLU A 750 -3.37 -3.92 -36.62
CA GLU A 750 -2.91 -3.74 -35.24
C GLU A 750 -4.12 -3.46 -34.35
N VAL A 751 -4.10 -3.95 -33.11
CA VAL A 751 -5.20 -3.77 -32.15
C VAL A 751 -5.15 -2.40 -31.46
N ARG A 752 -3.99 -1.75 -31.45
CA ARG A 752 -3.82 -0.40 -30.87
C ARG A 752 -4.72 0.61 -31.58
N GLY A 753 -5.46 1.40 -30.80
CA GLY A 753 -6.41 2.40 -31.27
C GLY A 753 -7.74 1.84 -31.78
N LYS A 754 -7.98 0.52 -31.68
CA LYS A 754 -9.28 -0.09 -31.96
C LYS A 754 -10.19 -0.02 -30.74
N THR A 755 -11.50 -0.02 -30.98
CA THR A 755 -12.50 0.01 -29.91
C THR A 755 -12.95 -1.41 -29.55
N LEU A 756 -12.81 -1.78 -28.28
CA LEU A 756 -13.40 -2.97 -27.68
C LEU A 756 -14.69 -2.59 -26.96
N GLY A 757 -15.82 -3.15 -27.41
CA GLY A 757 -17.10 -3.10 -26.73
C GLY A 757 -17.29 -4.34 -25.84
N ILE A 758 -17.48 -4.12 -24.54
CA ILE A 758 -17.70 -5.17 -23.55
C ILE A 758 -19.18 -5.20 -23.15
N VAL A 759 -19.86 -6.32 -23.38
CA VAL A 759 -21.26 -6.52 -22.94
C VAL A 759 -21.26 -7.37 -21.67
N GLY A 760 -21.60 -6.75 -20.54
CA GLY A 760 -21.47 -7.32 -19.20
C GLY A 760 -20.13 -6.93 -18.53
N TYR A 761 -20.17 -5.94 -17.64
CA TYR A 761 -18.99 -5.36 -16.98
C TYR A 761 -18.76 -5.92 -15.57
N GLY A 762 -19.00 -7.22 -15.40
CA GLY A 762 -18.74 -7.96 -14.17
C GLY A 762 -17.25 -8.31 -13.97
N HIS A 763 -16.96 -9.36 -13.21
CA HIS A 763 -15.59 -9.76 -12.87
C HIS A 763 -14.69 -10.04 -14.09
N ILE A 764 -15.22 -10.67 -15.13
CA ILE A 764 -14.45 -10.96 -16.36
C ILE A 764 -14.31 -9.70 -17.22
N GLY A 765 -15.42 -9.00 -17.48
CA GLY A 765 -15.44 -7.80 -18.32
C GLY A 765 -14.52 -6.69 -17.79
N SER A 766 -14.51 -6.47 -16.48
CA SER A 766 -13.63 -5.50 -15.84
C SER A 766 -12.14 -5.88 -15.94
N GLN A 767 -11.77 -7.16 -15.80
CA GLN A 767 -10.38 -7.60 -15.99
C GLN A 767 -9.95 -7.51 -17.46
N LEU A 768 -10.85 -7.87 -18.38
CA LEU A 768 -10.61 -7.72 -19.82
C LEU A 768 -10.37 -6.25 -20.18
N SER A 769 -11.16 -5.33 -19.63
CA SER A 769 -11.01 -3.89 -19.82
C SER A 769 -9.59 -3.41 -19.53
N VAL A 770 -9.07 -3.73 -18.34
CA VAL A 770 -7.71 -3.36 -17.91
C VAL A 770 -6.65 -3.92 -18.88
N LEU A 771 -6.81 -5.18 -19.31
CA LEU A 771 -5.88 -5.79 -20.26
C LEU A 771 -5.93 -5.13 -21.64
N ALA A 772 -7.11 -4.86 -22.17
CA ALA A 772 -7.29 -4.25 -23.47
C ALA A 772 -6.74 -2.81 -23.50
N GLU A 773 -6.97 -2.02 -22.44
CA GLU A 773 -6.40 -0.68 -22.30
C GLU A 773 -4.87 -0.72 -22.26
N SER A 774 -4.27 -1.71 -21.60
CA SER A 774 -2.80 -1.87 -21.57
C SER A 774 -2.19 -2.13 -22.95
N MET A 775 -2.98 -2.64 -23.90
CA MET A 775 -2.61 -2.83 -25.31
C MET A 775 -2.92 -1.60 -26.19
N GLY A 776 -3.42 -0.52 -25.59
CA GLY A 776 -3.77 0.73 -26.27
C GLY A 776 -5.08 0.68 -27.04
N MET A 777 -6.01 -0.22 -26.68
CA MET A 777 -7.38 -0.20 -27.20
C MET A 777 -8.23 0.84 -26.46
N HIS A 778 -9.27 1.35 -27.12
CA HIS A 778 -10.32 2.12 -26.45
C HIS A 778 -11.40 1.16 -25.94
N VAL A 779 -11.79 1.26 -24.68
CA VAL A 779 -12.79 0.35 -24.11
C VAL A 779 -14.09 1.09 -23.83
N ILE A 780 -15.18 0.53 -24.35
CA ILE A 780 -16.56 0.94 -24.02
C ILE A 780 -17.30 -0.27 -23.48
N TYR A 781 -18.25 -0.08 -22.58
CA TYR A 781 -19.01 -1.20 -22.04
C TYR A 781 -20.48 -0.89 -21.86
N TYR A 782 -21.30 -1.93 -21.97
CA TYR A 782 -22.73 -1.88 -21.67
C TYR A 782 -23.03 -2.90 -20.57
N ASP A 783 -23.70 -2.43 -19.53
CA ASP A 783 -24.25 -3.24 -18.45
C ASP A 783 -25.61 -2.69 -18.05
N VAL A 784 -26.51 -3.55 -17.59
CA VAL A 784 -27.85 -3.16 -17.13
C VAL A 784 -27.78 -2.42 -15.79
N VAL A 785 -26.70 -2.62 -15.03
CA VAL A 785 -26.40 -1.86 -13.82
C VAL A 785 -25.40 -0.77 -14.16
N THR A 786 -25.58 0.43 -13.61
CA THR A 786 -24.54 1.47 -13.69
C THR A 786 -23.34 1.04 -12.85
N MET A 787 -22.24 0.74 -13.53
CA MET A 787 -21.00 0.26 -12.94
C MET A 787 -19.92 1.31 -13.15
N MET A 788 -19.03 1.50 -12.17
CA MET A 788 -17.89 2.39 -12.33
C MET A 788 -16.85 1.77 -13.27
N GLY A 789 -16.47 2.50 -14.32
CA GLY A 789 -15.43 2.08 -15.26
C GLY A 789 -14.07 1.98 -14.56
N LEU A 790 -13.27 1.01 -14.98
CA LEU A 790 -11.87 0.91 -14.54
C LEU A 790 -11.00 1.57 -15.61
N GLY A 791 -10.06 2.44 -15.18
CA GLY A 791 -9.18 3.13 -16.10
C GLY A 791 -9.90 4.19 -16.93
N THR A 792 -9.81 4.08 -18.25
CA THR A 792 -10.46 5.00 -19.21
C THR A 792 -11.73 4.44 -19.84
N ALA A 793 -12.16 3.25 -19.42
CA ALA A 793 -13.36 2.61 -19.91
C ALA A 793 -14.61 3.38 -19.49
N HIS A 794 -15.53 3.59 -20.41
CA HIS A 794 -16.78 4.29 -20.14
C HIS A 794 -18.00 3.45 -20.49
N GLN A 795 -19.03 3.58 -19.66
CA GLN A 795 -20.33 2.95 -19.89
C GLN A 795 -21.08 3.70 -20.99
N VAL A 796 -21.67 2.97 -21.92
CA VAL A 796 -22.65 3.50 -22.88
C VAL A 796 -24.08 3.20 -22.42
N GLU A 797 -25.03 4.02 -22.85
CA GLU A 797 -26.40 3.96 -22.32
C GLU A 797 -27.19 2.77 -22.88
N THR A 798 -26.87 2.33 -24.10
CA THR A 798 -27.60 1.25 -24.79
C THR A 798 -26.66 0.23 -25.43
N LEU A 799 -27.14 -1.00 -25.57
CA LEU A 799 -26.42 -2.05 -26.30
C LEU A 799 -26.19 -1.65 -27.76
N ASP A 800 -27.15 -0.98 -28.38
CA ASP A 800 -27.05 -0.55 -29.78
C ASP A 800 -25.90 0.44 -29.99
N GLU A 801 -25.76 1.41 -29.09
CA GLU A 801 -24.66 2.37 -29.10
C GLU A 801 -23.30 1.67 -29.02
N LEU A 802 -23.18 0.63 -28.19
CA LEU A 802 -21.96 -0.18 -28.10
C LEU A 802 -21.64 -0.86 -29.45
N LEU A 803 -22.63 -1.50 -30.06
CA LEU A 803 -22.45 -2.26 -31.30
C LEU A 803 -22.06 -1.36 -32.48
N GLU A 804 -22.60 -0.15 -32.54
CA GLU A 804 -22.28 0.84 -33.59
C GLU A 804 -20.86 1.40 -33.46
N GLN A 805 -20.32 1.47 -32.23
CA GLN A 805 -19.00 2.06 -31.95
C GLN A 805 -17.86 1.05 -31.86
N ALA A 806 -18.13 -0.21 -31.55
CA ALA A 806 -17.09 -1.21 -31.30
C ALA A 806 -16.53 -1.83 -32.60
N ASP A 807 -15.22 -2.02 -32.65
CA ASP A 807 -14.55 -2.81 -33.69
C ASP A 807 -14.50 -4.30 -33.30
N PHE A 808 -14.36 -4.57 -32.00
CA PHE A 808 -14.46 -5.89 -31.38
C PHE A 808 -15.56 -5.86 -30.33
N VAL A 809 -16.46 -6.84 -30.31
CA VAL A 809 -17.49 -6.98 -29.28
C VAL A 809 -17.25 -8.28 -28.52
N SER A 810 -17.11 -8.19 -27.19
CA SER A 810 -16.92 -9.35 -26.30
C SER A 810 -18.08 -9.47 -25.32
N LEU A 811 -18.61 -10.69 -25.18
CA LEU A 811 -19.79 -10.99 -24.36
C LEU A 811 -19.38 -11.65 -23.04
N HIS A 812 -19.88 -11.12 -21.92
CA HIS A 812 -19.59 -11.55 -20.55
C HIS A 812 -20.84 -11.55 -19.65
N VAL A 813 -21.96 -12.05 -20.18
CA VAL A 813 -23.26 -12.08 -19.50
C VAL A 813 -23.66 -13.48 -19.03
N PRO A 814 -24.42 -13.62 -17.94
CA PRO A 814 -24.98 -14.90 -17.52
C PRO A 814 -26.04 -15.41 -18.51
N ALA A 815 -26.38 -16.70 -18.44
CA ALA A 815 -27.49 -17.28 -19.22
C ALA A 815 -28.80 -17.08 -18.44
N THR A 816 -29.63 -16.15 -18.92
CA THR A 816 -30.96 -15.88 -18.38
C THR A 816 -31.98 -15.88 -19.52
N ALA A 817 -33.27 -15.72 -19.21
CA ALA A 817 -34.28 -15.54 -20.24
C ALA A 817 -34.01 -14.28 -21.09
N ASP A 818 -33.51 -13.21 -20.47
CA ASP A 818 -33.27 -11.91 -21.11
C ASP A 818 -32.01 -11.89 -21.98
N THR A 819 -31.01 -12.73 -21.68
CA THR A 819 -29.75 -12.78 -22.44
C THR A 819 -29.74 -13.87 -23.52
N LYS A 820 -30.82 -14.66 -23.63
CA LYS A 820 -30.95 -15.68 -24.67
C LYS A 820 -31.09 -15.02 -26.03
N ASN A 821 -30.21 -15.37 -26.97
CA ASN A 821 -30.10 -14.77 -28.30
C ASN A 821 -29.99 -13.23 -28.25
N LEU A 822 -29.27 -12.71 -27.26
CA LEU A 822 -28.99 -11.28 -27.10
C LEU A 822 -28.36 -10.68 -28.37
N ILE A 823 -27.47 -11.43 -29.02
CA ILE A 823 -26.91 -11.07 -30.32
C ILE A 823 -27.52 -11.96 -31.40
N GLY A 824 -28.46 -11.41 -32.16
CA GLY A 824 -29.07 -12.04 -33.34
C GLY A 824 -28.99 -11.16 -34.58
N ALA A 825 -29.76 -11.49 -35.62
CA ALA A 825 -29.72 -10.77 -36.90
C ALA A 825 -29.87 -9.22 -36.78
N PRO A 826 -30.79 -8.67 -35.95
CA PRO A 826 -30.90 -7.22 -35.79
C PRO A 826 -29.66 -6.57 -35.18
N GLN A 827 -29.02 -7.24 -34.23
CA GLN A 827 -27.80 -6.76 -33.57
C GLN A 827 -26.59 -6.86 -34.51
N PHE A 828 -26.48 -7.94 -35.27
CA PHE A 828 -25.44 -8.05 -36.30
C PHE A 828 -25.54 -6.92 -37.32
N GLU A 829 -26.75 -6.48 -37.69
CA GLU A 829 -26.92 -5.34 -38.58
C GLU A 829 -26.46 -4.00 -38.00
N LYS A 830 -26.51 -3.83 -36.67
CA LYS A 830 -26.00 -2.61 -36.00
C LYS A 830 -24.49 -2.61 -35.82
N MET A 831 -23.86 -3.80 -35.78
CA MET A 831 -22.40 -3.89 -35.72
C MET A 831 -21.74 -3.24 -36.94
N LYS A 832 -20.56 -2.66 -36.75
CA LYS A 832 -19.77 -2.11 -37.86
C LYS A 832 -19.47 -3.20 -38.90
N LYS A 833 -19.46 -2.82 -40.18
CA LYS A 833 -19.03 -3.72 -41.26
C LYS A 833 -17.54 -4.04 -41.10
N GLY A 834 -17.21 -5.32 -41.03
CA GLY A 834 -15.85 -5.82 -40.78
C GLY A 834 -15.45 -5.82 -39.30
N SER A 835 -16.41 -5.80 -38.37
CA SER A 835 -16.18 -5.98 -36.94
C SER A 835 -16.03 -7.45 -36.56
N TYR A 836 -15.67 -7.71 -35.31
CA TYR A 836 -15.46 -9.05 -34.76
C TYR A 836 -16.35 -9.29 -33.54
N LEU A 837 -16.84 -10.52 -33.38
CA LEU A 837 -17.62 -10.96 -32.21
C LEU A 837 -16.88 -12.06 -31.44
N ILE A 838 -16.87 -11.96 -30.11
CA ILE A 838 -16.23 -12.92 -29.21
C ILE A 838 -17.25 -13.35 -28.15
N ASN A 839 -17.50 -14.66 -28.03
CA ASN A 839 -18.39 -15.23 -27.03
C ASN A 839 -17.71 -16.39 -26.29
N ASN A 840 -17.27 -16.09 -25.07
CA ASN A 840 -16.70 -17.05 -24.11
C ASN A 840 -17.56 -17.09 -22.83
N ALA A 841 -18.78 -16.53 -22.88
CA ALA A 841 -19.68 -16.45 -21.74
C ALA A 841 -20.63 -17.64 -21.68
N ARG A 842 -21.64 -17.69 -22.57
CA ARG A 842 -22.67 -18.75 -22.58
C ARG A 842 -23.13 -19.06 -24.01
N GLY A 843 -23.36 -20.35 -24.28
CA GLY A 843 -23.69 -20.84 -25.63
C GLY A 843 -25.02 -20.35 -26.20
N THR A 844 -25.95 -19.93 -25.34
CA THR A 844 -27.28 -19.45 -25.76
C THR A 844 -27.36 -17.94 -25.97
N VAL A 845 -26.25 -17.20 -25.82
CA VAL A 845 -26.26 -15.73 -25.91
C VAL A 845 -26.26 -15.24 -27.36
N VAL A 846 -25.68 -16.03 -28.27
CA VAL A 846 -25.57 -15.70 -29.69
C VAL A 846 -26.44 -16.63 -30.51
N ASP A 847 -27.20 -16.07 -31.45
CA ASP A 847 -27.91 -16.84 -32.47
C ASP A 847 -26.90 -17.28 -33.56
N ILE A 848 -26.46 -18.55 -33.48
CA ILE A 848 -25.40 -19.09 -34.34
C ILE A 848 -25.78 -19.12 -35.84
N PRO A 849 -27.00 -19.53 -36.25
CA PRO A 849 -27.46 -19.33 -37.63
C PRO A 849 -27.28 -17.90 -38.15
N ALA A 850 -27.66 -16.89 -37.35
CA ALA A 850 -27.48 -15.49 -37.74
C ALA A 850 -26.00 -15.07 -37.82
N LEU A 851 -25.15 -15.61 -36.92
CA LEU A 851 -23.70 -15.42 -36.97
C LEU A 851 -23.09 -15.96 -38.27
N ILE A 852 -23.54 -17.13 -38.73
CA ILE A 852 -23.07 -17.75 -39.98
C ILE A 852 -23.44 -16.86 -41.18
N GLU A 853 -24.67 -16.35 -41.21
CA GLU A 853 -25.12 -15.44 -42.27
C GLU A 853 -24.33 -14.12 -42.26
N ALA A 854 -24.13 -13.51 -41.10
CA ALA A 854 -23.34 -12.29 -40.93
C ALA A 854 -21.87 -12.47 -41.35
N SER A 855 -21.30 -13.66 -41.12
CA SER A 855 -19.94 -13.99 -41.56
C SER A 855 -19.88 -14.19 -43.08
N ARG A 856 -20.85 -14.89 -43.67
CA ARG A 856 -20.92 -15.13 -45.13
C ARG A 856 -21.16 -13.85 -45.93
N SER A 857 -21.96 -12.92 -45.39
CA SER A 857 -22.21 -11.62 -46.02
C SER A 857 -21.02 -10.65 -45.91
N GLY A 858 -20.00 -10.98 -45.10
CA GLY A 858 -18.87 -10.10 -44.80
C GLY A 858 -19.24 -8.94 -43.88
N LYS A 859 -20.36 -9.04 -43.17
CA LYS A 859 -20.73 -8.10 -42.11
C LYS A 859 -19.75 -8.21 -40.94
N LEU A 860 -19.40 -9.43 -40.55
CA LEU A 860 -18.30 -9.72 -39.63
C LEU A 860 -17.04 -10.11 -40.40
N ALA A 861 -15.89 -9.63 -39.94
CA ALA A 861 -14.58 -10.03 -40.44
C ALA A 861 -14.07 -11.33 -39.79
N GLY A 862 -14.63 -11.71 -38.64
CA GLY A 862 -14.32 -12.95 -37.93
C GLY A 862 -15.04 -13.05 -36.60
N ALA A 863 -14.97 -14.19 -35.94
CA ALA A 863 -15.54 -14.40 -34.61
C ALA A 863 -14.81 -15.49 -33.82
N ALA A 864 -14.87 -15.42 -32.49
CA ALA A 864 -14.37 -16.47 -31.60
C ALA A 864 -15.51 -17.00 -30.71
N ILE A 865 -15.72 -18.32 -30.72
CA ILE A 865 -16.80 -18.99 -29.98
C ILE A 865 -16.22 -20.15 -29.19
N ASP A 866 -16.28 -20.03 -27.86
CA ASP A 866 -15.81 -21.06 -26.92
C ASP A 866 -16.95 -21.92 -26.35
N VAL A 867 -18.20 -21.44 -26.46
CA VAL A 867 -19.37 -22.02 -25.79
C VAL A 867 -20.52 -22.25 -26.78
N PHE A 868 -21.25 -23.35 -26.61
CA PHE A 868 -22.28 -23.77 -27.57
C PHE A 868 -23.61 -24.14 -26.88
N PRO A 869 -24.77 -24.00 -27.56
CA PRO A 869 -26.07 -24.39 -27.01
C PRO A 869 -26.13 -25.86 -26.54
N HIS A 870 -25.56 -26.76 -27.33
CA HIS A 870 -25.37 -28.16 -26.98
C HIS A 870 -23.89 -28.54 -27.11
N GLU A 871 -23.32 -29.08 -26.03
CA GLU A 871 -21.91 -29.45 -25.92
C GLU A 871 -21.74 -30.96 -25.69
N PRO A 872 -20.65 -31.58 -26.19
CA PRO A 872 -20.37 -32.99 -25.92
C PRO A 872 -20.12 -33.26 -24.43
N ALA A 873 -20.48 -34.46 -23.95
CA ALA A 873 -20.23 -34.88 -22.57
C ALA A 873 -18.76 -35.25 -22.27
N GLY A 874 -17.91 -35.39 -23.30
CA GLY A 874 -16.52 -35.78 -23.16
C GLY A 874 -15.68 -35.54 -24.40
N ASN A 875 -14.37 -35.78 -24.27
CA ASN A 875 -13.41 -35.57 -25.35
C ASN A 875 -13.58 -36.63 -26.43
N GLY A 876 -13.58 -36.20 -27.70
CA GLY A 876 -13.69 -37.05 -28.87
C GLY A 876 -14.38 -36.32 -30.03
N ASP A 877 -14.59 -37.04 -31.13
CA ASP A 877 -15.06 -36.49 -32.40
C ASP A 877 -16.59 -36.36 -32.44
N TYR A 878 -17.17 -35.63 -31.48
CA TYR A 878 -18.62 -35.52 -31.30
C TYR A 878 -19.23 -34.21 -31.84
N PHE A 879 -18.39 -33.22 -32.18
CA PHE A 879 -18.85 -31.93 -32.66
C PHE A 879 -19.29 -32.03 -34.14
N THR A 880 -20.49 -32.56 -34.35
CA THR A 880 -21.08 -32.86 -35.66
C THR A 880 -22.49 -32.28 -35.78
N ASN A 881 -23.10 -32.38 -36.97
CA ASN A 881 -24.47 -31.87 -37.21
C ASN A 881 -25.56 -32.56 -36.38
N ASP A 882 -25.27 -33.74 -35.83
CA ASP A 882 -26.20 -34.45 -34.95
C ASP A 882 -26.28 -33.78 -33.56
N LEU A 883 -25.23 -33.06 -33.15
CA LEU A 883 -25.19 -32.31 -31.89
C LEU A 883 -25.81 -30.91 -32.04
N ASN A 884 -25.42 -30.19 -33.10
CA ASN A 884 -26.05 -28.93 -33.48
C ASN A 884 -26.22 -28.88 -35.00
N SER A 885 -27.42 -28.58 -35.50
CA SER A 885 -27.75 -28.67 -36.93
C SER A 885 -26.87 -27.81 -37.85
N TRP A 886 -26.26 -26.74 -37.33
CA TRP A 886 -25.44 -25.77 -38.03
C TRP A 886 -23.92 -26.01 -37.92
N THR A 887 -23.47 -27.09 -37.28
CA THR A 887 -22.04 -27.31 -36.96
C THR A 887 -21.14 -27.29 -38.21
N LYS A 888 -21.49 -28.02 -39.28
CA LYS A 888 -20.70 -28.05 -40.52
C LYS A 888 -20.59 -26.69 -41.19
N ASP A 889 -21.67 -25.91 -41.15
CA ASP A 889 -21.71 -24.57 -41.73
C ASP A 889 -20.79 -23.61 -40.96
N LEU A 890 -20.77 -23.69 -39.63
CA LEU A 890 -19.91 -22.87 -38.78
C LEU A 890 -18.42 -23.24 -38.94
N VAL A 891 -18.10 -24.53 -38.91
CA VAL A 891 -16.72 -25.04 -39.07
C VAL A 891 -16.13 -24.71 -40.44
N GLY A 892 -16.98 -24.59 -41.47
CA GLY A 892 -16.55 -24.26 -42.83
C GLY A 892 -16.22 -22.78 -43.07
N LEU A 893 -16.43 -21.89 -42.09
CA LEU A 893 -16.15 -20.46 -42.24
C LEU A 893 -14.65 -20.15 -42.06
N LYS A 894 -14.20 -19.07 -42.70
CA LYS A 894 -12.84 -18.53 -42.52
C LYS A 894 -12.81 -17.51 -41.39
N ASN A 895 -11.65 -17.35 -40.74
CA ASN A 895 -11.40 -16.44 -39.62
C ASN A 895 -12.42 -16.61 -38.48
N ILE A 896 -12.84 -17.85 -38.22
CA ILE A 896 -13.64 -18.24 -37.07
C ILE A 896 -12.79 -19.12 -36.15
N ILE A 897 -12.64 -18.69 -34.90
CA ILE A 897 -11.95 -19.44 -33.85
C ILE A 897 -13.00 -20.23 -33.07
N LEU A 898 -12.86 -21.55 -33.04
CA LEU A 898 -13.72 -22.45 -32.27
C LEU A 898 -12.89 -23.17 -31.24
N THR A 899 -13.28 -23.09 -29.97
CA THR A 899 -12.59 -23.76 -28.87
C THR A 899 -13.59 -24.57 -28.02
N PRO A 900 -13.18 -25.70 -27.43
CA PRO A 900 -14.10 -26.61 -26.73
C PRO A 900 -14.30 -26.20 -25.26
N HIS A 901 -14.85 -25.01 -25.01
CA HIS A 901 -15.18 -24.49 -23.69
C HIS A 901 -13.98 -24.46 -22.73
N ILE A 902 -12.88 -23.88 -23.21
CA ILE A 902 -11.60 -23.81 -22.49
C ILE A 902 -11.34 -22.48 -21.80
N GLY A 903 -12.22 -21.48 -21.92
CA GLY A 903 -11.99 -20.14 -21.39
C GLY A 903 -11.58 -20.08 -19.93
N GLY A 904 -12.14 -20.96 -19.10
CA GLY A 904 -11.80 -21.08 -17.69
C GLY A 904 -10.82 -22.21 -17.33
N SER A 905 -10.34 -22.97 -18.32
CA SER A 905 -9.71 -24.28 -18.14
C SER A 905 -8.18 -24.21 -18.14
N THR A 906 -7.62 -23.47 -17.20
CA THR A 906 -6.16 -23.36 -16.96
C THR A 906 -5.74 -24.14 -15.71
N GLU A 907 -4.48 -24.58 -15.63
CA GLU A 907 -3.95 -25.26 -14.45
C GLU A 907 -4.00 -24.35 -13.21
N GLU A 908 -3.75 -23.05 -13.39
CA GLU A 908 -3.84 -22.03 -12.36
C GLU A 908 -5.27 -21.90 -11.83
N ALA A 909 -6.27 -21.82 -12.71
CA ALA A 909 -7.68 -21.78 -12.29
C ALA A 909 -8.10 -23.08 -11.60
N GLN A 910 -7.68 -24.25 -12.09
CA GLN A 910 -7.97 -25.53 -11.43
C GLN A 910 -7.33 -25.64 -10.05
N SER A 911 -6.10 -25.12 -9.89
CA SER A 911 -5.44 -25.04 -8.59
C SER A 911 -6.18 -24.10 -7.65
N ALA A 912 -6.55 -22.89 -8.10
CA ALA A 912 -7.28 -21.91 -7.32
C ALA A 912 -8.66 -22.43 -6.85
N ILE A 913 -9.43 -23.04 -7.77
CA ILE A 913 -10.69 -23.73 -7.45
C ILE A 913 -10.47 -24.84 -6.43
N GLY A 914 -9.41 -25.64 -6.63
CA GLY A 914 -9.00 -26.71 -5.72
C GLY A 914 -8.79 -26.21 -4.30
N VAL A 915 -8.09 -25.08 -4.14
CA VAL A 915 -7.81 -24.45 -2.85
C VAL A 915 -9.07 -23.83 -2.24
N GLU A 916 -9.81 -23.04 -2.99
CA GLU A 916 -10.97 -22.30 -2.50
C GLU A 916 -12.09 -23.23 -2.01
N VAL A 917 -12.50 -24.19 -2.84
CA VAL A 917 -13.57 -25.14 -2.51
C VAL A 917 -13.12 -26.02 -1.34
N SER A 918 -11.89 -26.56 -1.35
CA SER A 918 -11.42 -27.40 -0.25
C SER A 918 -11.34 -26.63 1.07
N THR A 919 -10.93 -25.36 1.04
CA THR A 919 -10.89 -24.52 2.24
C THR A 919 -12.29 -24.24 2.77
N ALA A 920 -13.26 -23.95 1.90
CA ALA A 920 -14.66 -23.79 2.28
C ALA A 920 -15.24 -25.07 2.88
N LEU A 921 -14.94 -26.23 2.29
CA LEU A 921 -15.32 -27.54 2.84
C LEU A 921 -14.72 -27.76 4.23
N VAL A 922 -13.42 -27.50 4.42
CA VAL A 922 -12.75 -27.65 5.72
C VAL A 922 -13.39 -26.74 6.77
N ARG A 923 -13.64 -25.48 6.43
CA ARG A 923 -14.29 -24.51 7.33
C ARG A 923 -15.69 -24.97 7.73
N TYR A 924 -16.50 -25.43 6.78
CA TYR A 924 -17.85 -25.93 7.08
C TYR A 924 -17.83 -27.22 7.93
N VAL A 925 -16.90 -28.13 7.65
CA VAL A 925 -16.78 -29.40 8.39
C VAL A 925 -16.29 -29.16 9.82
N ASN A 926 -15.27 -28.32 10.01
CA ASN A 926 -14.62 -28.12 11.31
C ASN A 926 -15.25 -27.01 12.16
N GLU A 927 -15.83 -25.98 11.55
CA GLU A 927 -16.31 -24.79 12.27
C GLU A 927 -17.80 -24.55 12.11
N GLY A 928 -18.44 -25.17 11.11
CA GLY A 928 -19.86 -24.99 10.81
C GLY A 928 -20.20 -23.73 10.02
N ALA A 929 -19.23 -22.96 9.55
CA ALA A 929 -19.51 -21.71 8.83
C ALA A 929 -20.02 -21.97 7.40
N THR A 930 -21.08 -21.26 7.00
CA THR A 930 -21.71 -21.38 5.67
C THR A 930 -21.39 -20.23 4.72
N LEU A 931 -20.35 -19.44 5.01
CA LEU A 931 -19.88 -18.36 4.12
C LEU A 931 -19.56 -18.90 2.72
N GLY A 932 -20.19 -18.35 1.68
CA GLY A 932 -20.03 -18.78 0.30
C GLY A 932 -20.86 -20.01 -0.09
N ALA A 933 -21.80 -20.46 0.74
CA ALA A 933 -22.72 -21.54 0.38
C ALA A 933 -23.79 -21.04 -0.61
N VAL A 934 -23.98 -21.75 -1.73
CA VAL A 934 -24.92 -21.32 -2.77
C VAL A 934 -26.38 -21.61 -2.44
N ASN A 935 -26.64 -22.57 -1.54
CA ASN A 935 -27.98 -23.07 -1.21
C ASN A 935 -28.40 -22.89 0.26
N MET A 936 -27.56 -22.29 1.09
CA MET A 936 -27.80 -22.03 2.52
C MET A 936 -27.71 -20.52 2.82
N PRO A 937 -28.30 -20.05 3.94
CA PRO A 937 -28.00 -18.71 4.47
C PRO A 937 -26.56 -18.63 5.00
N GLU A 938 -25.98 -17.43 5.01
CA GLU A 938 -24.57 -17.22 5.36
C GLU A 938 -24.40 -16.91 6.86
N VAL A 939 -23.83 -17.86 7.59
CA VAL A 939 -23.63 -17.76 9.04
C VAL A 939 -22.17 -18.04 9.38
N ASN A 940 -21.58 -17.19 10.21
CA ASN A 940 -20.22 -17.34 10.70
C ASN A 940 -20.07 -16.79 12.11
N LEU A 941 -19.41 -17.54 13.00
CA LEU A 941 -19.00 -17.06 14.32
C LEU A 941 -17.48 -16.93 14.36
N ARG A 942 -16.97 -16.05 15.21
CA ARG A 942 -15.54 -15.97 15.51
C ARG A 942 -14.99 -17.34 15.95
N GLY A 943 -13.73 -17.62 15.60
CA GLY A 943 -13.02 -18.82 16.06
C GLY A 943 -12.91 -18.86 17.59
N LEU A 944 -12.72 -20.06 18.13
CA LEU A 944 -12.51 -20.27 19.56
C LEU A 944 -11.02 -20.13 19.89
N SER A 945 -10.66 -19.35 20.90
CA SER A 945 -9.27 -19.23 21.36
C SER A 945 -8.89 -20.44 22.23
N LEU A 946 -7.59 -20.75 22.33
CA LEU A 946 -7.07 -21.83 23.19
C LEU A 946 -7.39 -21.64 24.70
N GLU A 947 -7.81 -20.44 25.09
CA GLU A 947 -8.21 -20.10 26.46
C GLU A 947 -9.67 -20.46 26.77
N GLU A 948 -10.52 -20.67 25.76
CA GLU A 948 -11.94 -21.03 25.88
C GLU A 948 -12.14 -22.56 26.03
N ALA A 949 -11.44 -23.18 26.99
CA ALA A 949 -11.56 -24.63 27.26
C ALA A 949 -13.00 -25.01 27.68
N ASN A 950 -13.53 -26.14 27.20
CA ASN A 950 -14.91 -26.65 27.38
C ASN A 950 -16.02 -25.90 26.64
N CYS A 951 -15.72 -25.29 25.48
CA CYS A 951 -16.74 -24.71 24.63
C CYS A 951 -17.39 -25.75 23.68
N MET A 952 -18.73 -25.76 23.62
CA MET A 952 -19.50 -26.56 22.68
C MET A 952 -20.19 -25.67 21.63
N ARG A 953 -19.95 -25.94 20.36
CA ARG A 953 -20.65 -25.29 19.24
C ARG A 953 -21.82 -26.14 18.76
N VAL A 954 -23.01 -25.58 18.87
CA VAL A 954 -24.26 -26.13 18.34
C VAL A 954 -24.54 -25.49 16.98
N ILE A 955 -24.76 -26.34 15.99
CA ILE A 955 -25.23 -25.98 14.65
C ILE A 955 -26.62 -26.60 14.49
N TYR A 956 -27.62 -25.77 14.30
CA TYR A 956 -29.01 -26.18 14.17
C TYR A 956 -29.60 -25.64 12.86
N ILE A 957 -29.79 -26.54 11.90
CA ILE A 957 -30.45 -26.27 10.62
C ILE A 957 -31.92 -26.62 10.79
N HIS A 958 -32.81 -25.68 10.49
CA HIS A 958 -34.24 -25.85 10.73
C HIS A 958 -35.11 -25.24 9.64
N LYS A 959 -36.37 -25.66 9.61
CA LYS A 959 -37.39 -25.04 8.77
C LYS A 959 -37.63 -23.61 9.23
N ASN A 960 -37.68 -22.67 8.30
CA ASN A 960 -37.88 -21.26 8.58
C ASN A 960 -39.35 -20.97 8.97
N VAL A 961 -39.75 -21.34 10.19
CA VAL A 961 -41.11 -21.15 10.72
C VAL A 961 -41.09 -20.38 12.05
N PRO A 962 -42.14 -19.59 12.36
CA PRO A 962 -42.17 -18.79 13.59
C PRO A 962 -42.07 -19.63 14.87
N GLY A 963 -41.37 -19.09 15.89
CA GLY A 963 -41.30 -19.69 17.23
C GLY A 963 -40.15 -20.70 17.45
N VAL A 964 -39.43 -21.10 16.39
CA VAL A 964 -38.34 -22.10 16.51
C VAL A 964 -37.19 -21.59 17.37
N LEU A 965 -36.73 -20.35 17.20
CA LEU A 965 -35.64 -19.79 18.02
C LEU A 965 -35.99 -19.75 19.51
N ARG A 966 -37.28 -19.54 19.86
CA ARG A 966 -37.75 -19.61 21.25
C ARG A 966 -37.63 -21.02 21.81
N GLN A 967 -37.98 -22.04 21.02
CA GLN A 967 -37.85 -23.44 21.42
C GLN A 967 -36.39 -23.82 21.62
N VAL A 968 -35.52 -23.44 20.66
CA VAL A 968 -34.08 -23.70 20.73
C VAL A 968 -33.44 -23.02 21.94
N ASN A 969 -33.67 -21.72 22.14
CA ASN A 969 -33.13 -21.00 23.30
C ASN A 969 -33.71 -21.50 24.63
N GLY A 970 -34.92 -22.09 24.62
CA GLY A 970 -35.49 -22.77 25.79
C GLY A 970 -34.73 -24.06 26.16
N ILE A 971 -34.24 -24.81 25.17
CA ILE A 971 -33.40 -26.00 25.40
C ILE A 971 -32.01 -25.60 25.91
N LEU A 972 -31.45 -24.50 25.38
CA LEU A 972 -30.12 -23.99 25.75
C LEU A 972 -30.13 -23.21 27.09
N LEU A 973 -31.28 -23.04 27.74
CA LEU A 973 -31.50 -22.11 28.86
C LEU A 973 -30.59 -22.33 30.07
N ASN A 974 -30.16 -23.56 30.31
CA ASN A 974 -29.30 -23.91 31.45
C ASN A 974 -27.80 -23.72 31.18
N HIS A 975 -27.43 -23.25 29.98
CA HIS A 975 -26.05 -23.02 29.57
C HIS A 975 -25.85 -21.55 29.17
N ASN A 976 -24.67 -21.02 29.41
CA ASN A 976 -24.32 -19.69 28.97
C ASN A 976 -24.02 -19.70 27.47
N ILE A 977 -24.69 -18.82 26.71
CA ILE A 977 -24.51 -18.68 25.25
C ILE A 977 -23.51 -17.54 25.02
N ASP A 978 -22.27 -17.87 24.68
CA ASP A 978 -21.20 -16.88 24.48
C ASP A 978 -21.33 -16.15 23.15
N LYS A 979 -21.81 -16.87 22.12
CA LYS A 979 -21.88 -16.39 20.74
C LYS A 979 -23.09 -17.05 20.08
N GLN A 980 -23.92 -16.28 19.39
CA GLN A 980 -25.05 -16.82 18.64
C GLN A 980 -25.29 -16.00 17.38
N MET A 981 -25.51 -16.67 16.26
CA MET A 981 -25.88 -16.05 14.99
C MET A 981 -26.89 -16.95 14.28
N SER A 982 -27.94 -16.32 13.73
CA SER A 982 -28.96 -17.00 12.93
C SER A 982 -29.22 -16.22 11.67
N ASP A 983 -29.41 -16.92 10.56
CA ASP A 983 -29.87 -16.34 9.30
C ASP A 983 -30.81 -17.33 8.57
N SER A 984 -31.61 -16.84 7.63
CA SER A 984 -32.62 -17.63 6.91
C SER A 984 -32.68 -17.30 5.42
N ARG A 985 -32.89 -18.33 4.60
CA ARG A 985 -32.98 -18.21 3.14
C ARG A 985 -34.07 -19.14 2.61
N GLY A 986 -35.19 -18.56 2.19
CA GLY A 986 -36.37 -19.32 1.78
C GLY A 986 -36.91 -20.16 2.94
N GLU A 987 -37.08 -21.46 2.70
CA GLU A 987 -37.67 -22.42 3.65
C GLU A 987 -36.68 -22.93 4.72
N VAL A 988 -35.39 -22.57 4.62
CA VAL A 988 -34.32 -23.08 5.50
C VAL A 988 -33.70 -21.93 6.31
N ALA A 989 -33.45 -22.19 7.58
CA ALA A 989 -32.74 -21.31 8.49
C ALA A 989 -31.57 -22.05 9.16
N TYR A 990 -30.52 -21.30 9.46
CA TYR A 990 -29.27 -21.81 10.02
C TYR A 990 -28.95 -21.03 11.29
N LEU A 991 -28.83 -21.75 12.39
CA LEU A 991 -28.45 -21.20 13.69
C LEU A 991 -27.13 -21.82 14.13
N MET A 992 -26.20 -20.96 14.57
CA MET A 992 -24.96 -21.40 15.21
C MET A 992 -24.84 -20.72 16.57
N ALA A 993 -24.52 -21.51 17.61
CA ALA A 993 -24.39 -21.02 18.98
C ALA A 993 -23.21 -21.70 19.68
N ASP A 994 -22.40 -20.93 20.40
CA ASP A 994 -21.30 -21.41 21.23
C ASP A 994 -21.72 -21.34 22.70
N LEU A 995 -21.58 -22.46 23.42
CA LEU A 995 -21.93 -22.63 24.82
C LEU A 995 -20.68 -22.87 25.67
N SER A 996 -20.58 -22.22 26.83
CA SER A 996 -19.52 -22.43 27.81
C SER A 996 -19.88 -23.50 28.85
N ASP A 997 -18.85 -24.13 29.43
CA ASP A 997 -18.92 -25.03 30.59
C ASP A 997 -19.85 -26.26 30.42
N VAL A 998 -19.99 -26.77 29.20
CA VAL A 998 -20.84 -27.94 28.91
C VAL A 998 -20.10 -29.23 29.25
N LYS A 999 -20.68 -30.10 30.09
CA LYS A 999 -20.12 -31.42 30.42
C LYS A 999 -20.43 -32.45 29.33
N GLU A 1000 -19.55 -33.43 29.12
CA GLU A 1000 -19.73 -34.47 28.09
C GLU A 1000 -21.07 -35.21 28.16
N ASP A 1001 -21.60 -35.46 29.38
CA ASP A 1001 -22.90 -36.11 29.58
C ASP A 1001 -24.08 -35.24 29.12
N GLU A 1002 -23.99 -33.91 29.28
CA GLU A 1002 -25.03 -32.94 28.91
C GLU A 1002 -25.09 -32.73 27.38
N ILE A 1003 -23.98 -32.98 26.67
CA ILE A 1003 -23.93 -32.84 25.21
C ILE A 1003 -24.89 -33.81 24.52
N ARG A 1004 -25.03 -35.05 25.04
CA ARG A 1004 -25.97 -36.05 24.48
C ARG A 1004 -27.41 -35.58 24.62
N ASP A 1005 -27.76 -35.08 25.80
CA ASP A 1005 -29.12 -34.64 26.12
C ASP A 1005 -29.50 -33.39 25.29
N LEU A 1006 -28.57 -32.45 25.12
CA LEU A 1006 -28.76 -31.26 24.27
C LEU A 1006 -28.94 -31.64 22.80
N PHE A 1007 -28.09 -32.54 22.28
CA PHE A 1007 -28.20 -33.02 20.91
C PHE A 1007 -29.55 -33.69 20.65
N GLN A 1008 -29.98 -34.59 21.54
CA GLN A 1008 -31.25 -35.30 21.41
C GLN A 1008 -32.45 -34.34 21.51
N SER A 1009 -32.44 -33.42 22.47
CA SER A 1009 -33.52 -32.43 22.67
C SER A 1009 -33.71 -31.53 21.44
N LEU A 1010 -32.62 -31.11 20.80
CA LEU A 1010 -32.67 -30.33 19.56
C LEU A 1010 -33.18 -31.16 18.37
N GLN A 1011 -32.78 -32.43 18.29
CA GLN A 1011 -33.18 -33.32 17.20
C GLN A 1011 -34.67 -33.70 17.26
N GLU A 1012 -35.27 -33.74 18.45
CA GLU A 1012 -36.69 -34.05 18.65
C GLU A 1012 -37.64 -32.91 18.24
N LEU A 1013 -37.13 -31.69 18.02
CA LEU A 1013 -37.95 -30.57 17.54
C LEU A 1013 -38.48 -30.86 16.13
N SER A 1014 -39.79 -30.70 15.94
CA SER A 1014 -40.45 -30.94 14.64
C SER A 1014 -39.98 -30.02 13.51
N SER A 1015 -39.33 -28.91 13.85
CA SER A 1015 -38.73 -27.95 12.92
C SER A 1015 -37.30 -28.32 12.50
N CYS A 1016 -36.67 -29.29 13.16
CA CYS A 1016 -35.28 -29.70 12.89
C CYS A 1016 -35.16 -30.30 11.49
N ILE A 1017 -34.22 -29.76 10.70
CA ILE A 1017 -33.74 -30.37 9.46
C ILE A 1017 -32.49 -31.19 9.79
N ARG A 1018 -31.52 -30.58 10.49
CA ARG A 1018 -30.28 -31.24 10.89
C ARG A 1018 -29.61 -30.53 12.07
N THR A 1019 -29.12 -31.31 13.04
CA THR A 1019 -28.30 -30.81 14.14
C THR A 1019 -26.88 -31.34 14.01
N ARG A 1020 -25.87 -30.49 14.23
CA ARG A 1020 -24.47 -30.89 14.38
C ARG A 1020 -23.92 -30.24 15.66
N VAL A 1021 -23.12 -30.99 16.39
CA VAL A 1021 -22.44 -30.50 17.59
C VAL A 1021 -20.95 -30.72 17.42
N LEU A 1022 -20.19 -29.66 17.65
CA LEU A 1022 -18.73 -29.63 17.58
C LEU A 1022 -18.21 -29.27 18.99
N TYR A 1023 -17.24 -30.03 19.51
CA TYR A 1023 -16.76 -29.91 20.88
C TYR A 1023 -15.22 -29.94 20.92
N GLY A 1024 -14.60 -29.04 21.69
CA GLY A 1024 -13.16 -28.75 21.67
C GLY A 1024 -12.37 -29.28 22.86
#